data_AF-A0A1W9RCM5-F1
#
_entry.id   AF-A0A1W9RCM5-F1
#
_cell.length_a   1.000
_cell.length_b   1.000
_cell.length_c   1.000
_cell.angle_alpha   90.00
_cell.angle_beta   90.00
_cell.angle_gamma   90.00
#
_symmetry.space_group_name_H-M   'P 1'
#
loop_
_entity.id
_entity.type
_entity.pdbx_description
1 polymer ?
#
loop_
_entity_poly.entity_id
_entity_poly.type
_entity_poly.pdbx_seq_one_letter_code
_entity_poly.pdbx_strand_id
1 'polypeptide(L)'
;MNILYYNDIDNSRVRKQYRKTVGFLENNDFVSAEIKKISNSGYYRAKLDYENRLLFKFAKYNGQTYVLLLEVIYNHEYEKSRFLRGAKIDENRLVALKNEKQVPEDEVVELNYINNKHNWFHLLNKVISFDEVQQNIFSINPPVVIIGSAGSGKTVLTLEKIKQLKGNILYVTLSPYLVENSTKLYYSDNYINEKQDVDFLSFTEYLDTLKVRPGKELDYKSFNTWLQPRKQTFGIKDGYKLFEEFRGVITGLDITKEFLGKKDYLGLGIKQSIFLDNEREKVYEAFVRYMEFLTENNFYDLNIISYQWLKHSRAKYDFIVIDEVQDFTNIQLYLVLKSLKAPGNFILCGDSNQIVHPNFFSWTNVKTMFYKHDIAGSEIKVLRTNYRNSVDITSVANKLLMVKNARFGSIDKESTYLVQSLDENKGSVNFYIDSAKIRKQLNNKTGRSTRFALLVMTQEDKLAARRIFKTPLLFCIHEAKGLEYDNIILLDFVSKNSQEFNQIAQGITKNDLENEDIAFSRGKDKSDKSLDAYKFYINSLYVGITRAIKNLYIIESSRKHDILNLLGLVEAKQQVNIKEEVSSLDDWKEEARKLELQGKNEQADEIKKTILALQKPDWEPITPDNIGDLKKKALDPNSYNKKAKDLLFVYALLYNDNDSIEKLAELKYKKAERPEYERNSVNRKYYVDYNNDNIKGVEQKIRKYGIDYRDQFNLTPLLAAIENGSVKILDFLLKQNADTNVTDNHGRNPFRIAINKSYFSKQVAVKLQDVYSRILTDNIRVKVNDRMVKIPKSKMEYFLLNLFMTLQDAIISDYRSRLDAHGVKAGDIVDIVARYPEMLLADYRKKRTYISSILAKNEVDSSSPYNNALFIRIERGYYCINPKLYILIDDKWKNIYGLTGFKKVKKLTKVEKEKRQTNKVIENIKELAREYPESVEYYKGLIAQHERQNEFLAKQRAEELELKKQKVSLKEGRTMLREAAKQYGEAERLRRKEEKERLAKEKEQKKLKDEENRRKADEAQYKLPL
;
A
#
# COMPACT_ATOMS: atom_id res chain seq x y z
N MET A 1 14.57 30.91 26.44
CA MET A 1 14.34 30.12 25.21
C MET A 1 12.88 30.18 24.83
N ASN A 2 12.58 30.05 23.53
CA ASN A 2 11.19 29.89 23.09
C ASN A 2 10.75 28.43 23.27
N ILE A 3 9.53 28.22 23.72
CA ILE A 3 8.96 26.88 23.96
C ILE A 3 7.92 26.58 22.89
N LEU A 4 7.99 25.39 22.32
CA LEU A 4 6.95 24.83 21.48
C LEU A 4 6.36 23.57 22.14
N TYR A 5 5.03 23.49 22.16
CA TYR A 5 4.26 22.41 22.77
C TYR A 5 3.80 21.42 21.72
N TYR A 6 4.10 20.13 21.90
CA TYR A 6 3.51 19.11 21.06
C TYR A 6 1.98 19.08 21.27
N ASN A 7 1.21 19.09 20.18
CA ASN A 7 -0.26 19.26 20.23
C ASN A 7 -1.00 18.16 21.02
N ASP A 8 -0.45 16.95 21.13
CA ASP A 8 -1.06 15.87 21.93
C ASP A 8 -0.36 15.65 23.29
N ILE A 9 0.41 16.61 23.81
CA ILE A 9 1.06 16.46 25.12
C ILE A 9 0.02 16.43 26.25
N ASP A 10 -0.02 15.35 27.03
CA ASP A 10 -0.88 15.23 28.22
C ASP A 10 -0.10 15.53 29.50
N ASN A 11 -0.41 16.68 30.12
CA ASN A 11 0.14 17.10 31.41
C ASN A 11 -0.90 17.12 32.54
N SER A 12 -2.08 16.53 32.32
CA SER A 12 -3.24 16.68 33.20
C SER A 12 -2.97 16.26 34.67
N ARG A 13 -2.12 15.26 34.88
CA ARG A 13 -1.78 14.72 36.22
C ARG A 13 -0.75 15.54 36.99
N VAL A 14 0.05 16.38 36.32
CA VAL A 14 1.22 17.08 36.90
C VAL A 14 1.26 18.57 36.51
N ARG A 15 0.09 19.18 36.25
CA ARG A 15 -0.01 20.55 35.69
C ARG A 15 0.82 21.62 36.41
N LYS A 16 0.85 21.58 37.76
CA LYS A 16 1.57 22.59 38.57
C LYS A 16 3.09 22.45 38.40
N GLN A 17 3.60 21.23 38.54
CA GLN A 17 5.01 20.89 38.36
C GLN A 17 5.44 21.15 36.92
N TYR A 18 4.61 20.77 35.96
CA TYR A 18 4.82 21.02 34.53
C TYR A 18 5.03 22.52 34.25
N ARG A 19 4.12 23.39 34.70
CA ARG A 19 4.26 24.84 34.52
C ARG A 19 5.52 25.39 35.18
N LYS A 20 5.86 24.91 36.38
CA LYS A 20 7.07 25.31 37.09
C LYS A 20 8.34 24.97 36.29
N THR A 21 8.47 23.72 35.85
CA THR A 21 9.63 23.26 35.09
C THR A 21 9.72 23.94 33.72
N VAL A 22 8.59 24.17 33.04
CA VAL A 22 8.58 24.95 31.79
C VAL A 22 9.06 26.39 32.01
N GLY A 23 8.65 27.04 33.11
CA GLY A 23 9.16 28.37 33.46
C GLY A 23 10.68 28.40 33.69
N PHE A 24 11.29 27.33 34.20
CA PHE A 24 12.75 27.23 34.26
C PHE A 24 13.39 27.14 32.87
N LEU A 25 12.80 26.36 31.96
CA LEU A 25 13.27 26.24 30.57
C LEU A 25 13.16 27.55 29.79
N GLU A 26 12.05 28.29 29.96
CA GLU A 26 11.85 29.61 29.37
C GLU A 26 12.96 30.60 29.79
N ASN A 27 13.38 30.52 31.05
CA ASN A 27 14.44 31.35 31.63
C ASN A 27 15.87 30.82 31.42
N ASN A 28 16.05 29.76 30.62
CA ASN A 28 17.35 29.07 30.42
C ASN A 28 17.98 28.54 31.73
N ASP A 29 17.18 28.30 32.77
CA ASP A 29 17.65 27.77 34.06
C ASP A 29 17.70 26.24 34.04
N PHE A 30 18.74 25.70 33.40
CA PHE A 30 18.94 24.27 33.22
C PHE A 30 19.22 23.55 34.55
N VAL A 31 19.78 24.27 35.52
CA VAL A 31 20.15 23.73 36.82
C VAL A 31 18.90 23.48 37.64
N SER A 32 18.00 24.47 37.75
CA SER A 32 16.73 24.29 38.47
C SER A 32 15.77 23.32 37.79
N ALA A 33 15.83 23.21 36.46
CA ALA A 33 15.08 22.20 35.71
C ALA A 33 15.69 20.77 35.81
N GLU A 34 16.89 20.63 36.39
CA GLU A 34 17.67 19.39 36.45
C GLU A 34 17.75 18.67 35.08
N ILE A 35 18.16 19.42 34.04
CA ILE A 35 18.23 18.87 32.68
C ILE A 35 19.33 17.82 32.57
N LYS A 36 18.96 16.65 32.03
CA LYS A 36 19.92 15.62 31.66
C LYS A 36 19.70 15.12 30.24
N LYS A 37 20.80 14.85 29.53
CA LYS A 37 20.83 14.22 28.22
C LYS A 37 20.67 12.70 28.33
N ILE A 38 19.81 12.14 27.49
CA ILE A 38 19.66 10.69 27.31
C ILE A 38 20.63 10.24 26.22
N SER A 39 21.66 9.50 26.61
CA SER A 39 22.74 9.03 25.74
C SER A 39 22.22 8.30 24.50
N ASN A 40 22.81 8.60 23.33
CA ASN A 40 22.52 7.97 22.03
C ASN A 40 21.06 8.07 21.54
N SER A 41 20.33 9.11 21.97
CA SER A 41 18.91 9.27 21.62
C SER A 41 18.55 10.64 21.02
N GLY A 42 19.39 11.67 21.25
CA GLY A 42 19.07 13.06 20.94
C GLY A 42 17.92 13.65 21.77
N TYR A 43 17.43 12.94 22.80
CA TYR A 43 16.39 13.40 23.72
C TYR A 43 16.98 13.88 25.05
N TYR A 44 16.23 14.79 25.68
CA TYR A 44 16.58 15.40 26.95
C TYR A 44 15.41 15.24 27.91
N ARG A 45 15.72 15.15 29.20
CA ARG A 45 14.73 15.09 30.27
C ARG A 45 14.93 16.23 31.26
N ALA A 46 13.85 16.83 31.72
CA ALA A 46 13.81 17.74 32.86
C ALA A 46 13.04 17.07 34.01
N LYS A 47 13.36 17.44 35.25
CA LYS A 47 12.64 16.92 36.41
C LYS A 47 11.38 17.72 36.66
N LEU A 48 10.26 17.01 36.85
CA LEU A 48 8.99 17.61 37.28
C LEU A 48 8.85 17.51 38.80
N ASP A 49 9.05 16.31 39.33
CA ASP A 49 9.06 16.01 40.76
C ASP A 49 9.94 14.77 41.03
N TYR A 50 9.72 14.06 42.15
CA TYR A 50 10.48 12.86 42.48
C TYR A 50 10.28 11.76 41.42
N GLU A 51 9.06 11.52 40.97
CA GLU A 51 8.63 10.37 40.15
C GLU A 51 8.54 10.71 38.64
N ASN A 52 8.25 11.95 38.31
CA ASN A 52 7.85 12.35 36.96
C ASN A 52 8.94 13.16 36.25
N ARG A 53 9.01 13.02 34.92
CA ARG A 53 9.98 13.68 34.06
C ARG A 53 9.30 14.29 32.83
N LEU A 54 9.86 15.38 32.32
CA LEU A 54 9.43 16.01 31.07
C LEU A 54 10.45 15.70 29.97
N LEU A 55 10.02 15.02 28.91
CA LEU A 55 10.83 14.69 27.75
C LEU A 55 10.73 15.81 26.70
N PHE A 56 11.87 16.22 26.14
CA PHE A 56 11.93 17.28 25.14
C PHE A 56 13.15 17.16 24.22
N LYS A 57 13.19 18.01 23.17
CA LYS A 57 14.33 18.19 22.25
C LYS A 57 14.67 19.67 22.06
N PHE A 58 15.90 19.95 21.65
CA PHE A 58 16.30 21.28 21.18
C PHE A 58 16.08 21.41 19.67
N ALA A 59 15.71 22.61 19.25
CA ALA A 59 15.51 22.95 17.85
C ALA A 59 16.03 24.34 17.53
N LYS A 60 16.31 24.61 16.26
CA LYS A 60 16.71 25.93 15.75
C LYS A 60 15.84 26.34 14.58
N TYR A 61 15.49 27.62 14.55
CA TYR A 61 14.83 28.29 13.44
C TYR A 61 15.34 29.73 13.34
N ASN A 62 15.80 30.16 12.16
CA ASN A 62 16.38 31.49 11.93
C ASN A 62 17.42 31.92 12.97
N GLY A 63 18.30 31.00 13.36
CA GLY A 63 19.35 31.23 14.34
C GLY A 63 18.87 31.31 15.81
N GLN A 64 17.56 31.24 16.06
CA GLN A 64 16.99 31.20 17.40
C GLN A 64 16.77 29.77 17.89
N THR A 65 17.03 29.52 19.17
CA THR A 65 16.85 28.20 19.80
C THR A 65 15.47 28.06 20.43
N TYR A 66 14.86 26.91 20.17
CA TYR A 66 13.57 26.47 20.67
C TYR A 66 13.69 25.18 21.47
N VAL A 67 12.79 24.99 22.42
CA VAL A 67 12.61 23.72 23.14
C VAL A 67 11.29 23.08 22.72
N LEU A 68 11.36 21.87 22.20
CA LEU A 68 10.22 21.08 21.75
C LEU A 68 9.76 20.16 22.88
N LEU A 69 8.68 20.50 23.57
CA LEU A 69 8.12 19.68 24.65
C LEU A 69 7.29 18.53 24.08
N LEU A 70 7.61 17.30 24.47
CA LEU A 70 7.10 16.10 23.78
C LEU A 70 6.16 15.26 24.65
N GLU A 71 6.61 14.83 25.83
CA GLU A 71 5.89 13.86 26.66
C GLU A 71 6.19 14.05 28.14
N VAL A 72 5.20 13.76 28.99
CA VAL A 72 5.41 13.57 30.43
C VAL A 72 5.61 12.08 30.69
N ILE A 73 6.77 11.72 31.22
CA ILE A 73 7.10 10.35 31.64
C ILE A 73 6.73 10.21 33.12
N TYR A 74 5.80 9.31 33.40
CA TYR A 74 5.34 9.04 34.75
C TYR A 74 6.17 7.92 35.39
N ASN A 75 6.45 8.03 36.69
CA ASN A 75 7.12 7.00 37.51
C ASN A 75 8.44 6.45 36.93
N HIS A 76 9.21 7.29 36.23
CA HIS A 76 10.43 6.90 35.50
C HIS A 76 10.22 5.75 34.47
N GLU A 77 9.00 5.52 34.00
CA GLU A 77 8.68 4.45 33.04
C GLU A 77 9.08 4.87 31.60
N TYR A 78 10.37 5.12 31.40
CA TYR A 78 10.95 5.56 30.13
C TYR A 78 10.66 4.57 28.98
N GLU A 79 10.58 3.28 29.30
CA GLU A 79 10.24 2.22 28.36
C GLU A 79 8.83 2.34 27.76
N LYS A 80 7.92 3.02 28.45
CA LYS A 80 6.55 3.26 27.97
C LYS A 80 6.44 4.50 27.09
N SER A 81 7.47 5.34 27.05
CA SER A 81 7.49 6.51 26.18
C SER A 81 7.44 6.10 24.72
N ARG A 82 6.51 6.68 23.97
CA ARG A 82 6.38 6.44 22.53
C ARG A 82 7.65 6.86 21.76
N PHE A 83 8.35 7.88 22.26
CA PHE A 83 9.54 8.46 21.66
C PHE A 83 10.83 7.67 21.92
N LEU A 84 10.91 7.00 23.07
CA LEU A 84 12.12 6.29 23.52
C LEU A 84 12.14 4.81 23.13
N ARG A 85 11.11 4.32 22.42
CA ARG A 85 11.09 3.01 21.76
C ARG A 85 11.45 1.84 22.70
N GLY A 86 10.96 1.86 23.93
CA GLY A 86 11.22 0.79 24.90
C GLY A 86 12.61 0.83 25.56
N ALA A 87 13.37 1.91 25.41
CA ALA A 87 14.68 2.03 26.03
C ALA A 87 14.59 2.00 27.57
N LYS A 88 15.31 1.06 28.19
CA LYS A 88 15.55 1.06 29.64
C LYS A 88 16.63 2.08 29.95
N ILE A 89 16.26 3.17 30.61
CA ILE A 89 17.17 4.27 30.92
C ILE A 89 17.60 4.20 32.38
N ASP A 90 18.91 4.08 32.59
CA ASP A 90 19.52 4.23 33.91
C ASP A 90 19.78 5.72 34.18
N GLU A 91 19.03 6.31 35.12
CA GLU A 91 19.12 7.73 35.46
C GLU A 91 20.51 8.17 35.92
N ASN A 92 21.32 7.23 36.44
CA ASN A 92 22.67 7.52 36.94
C ASN A 92 23.69 7.71 35.80
N ARG A 93 23.36 7.21 34.59
CA ARG A 93 24.23 7.33 33.40
C ARG A 93 23.89 8.53 32.53
N LEU A 94 22.89 9.32 32.92
CA LEU A 94 22.47 10.50 32.19
C LEU A 94 23.44 11.67 32.43
N VAL A 95 23.79 12.38 31.36
CA VAL A 95 24.75 13.50 31.42
C VAL A 95 24.00 14.78 31.78
N ALA A 96 24.35 15.42 32.90
CA ALA A 96 23.74 16.68 33.32
C ALA A 96 24.22 17.86 32.45
N LEU A 97 23.31 18.77 32.12
CA LEU A 97 23.59 19.98 31.36
C LEU A 97 23.38 21.21 32.23
N LYS A 98 24.33 22.14 32.19
CA LYS A 98 24.30 23.40 32.93
C LYS A 98 23.81 24.57 32.09
N ASN A 99 23.95 24.50 30.77
CA ASN A 99 23.48 25.52 29.84
C ASN A 99 23.38 24.98 28.40
N GLU A 100 22.78 25.79 27.53
CA GLU A 100 22.55 25.51 26.11
C GLU A 100 23.82 25.21 25.31
N LYS A 101 24.95 25.85 25.63
CA LYS A 101 26.21 25.69 24.86
C LYS A 101 26.77 24.27 24.93
N GLN A 102 26.25 23.44 25.84
CA GLN A 102 26.63 22.04 25.98
C GLN A 102 25.76 21.08 25.15
N VAL A 103 24.79 21.60 24.39
CA VAL A 103 23.97 20.82 23.44
C VAL A 103 24.76 20.66 22.13
N PRO A 104 25.03 19.43 21.67
CA PRO A 104 25.72 19.20 20.40
C PRO A 104 24.90 19.71 19.21
N GLU A 105 25.55 20.38 18.25
CA GLU A 105 24.86 20.99 17.10
C GLU A 105 24.16 19.95 16.21
N ASP A 106 24.70 18.74 16.10
CA ASP A 106 24.13 17.62 15.35
C ASP A 106 22.86 17.03 15.99
N GLU A 107 22.59 17.34 17.25
CA GLU A 107 21.38 16.91 17.97
C GLU A 107 20.28 17.98 18.00
N VAL A 108 20.55 19.18 17.48
CA VAL A 108 19.58 20.25 17.37
C VAL A 108 18.74 20.05 16.11
N VAL A 109 17.43 19.98 16.28
CA VAL A 109 16.49 19.82 15.15
C VAL A 109 16.38 21.13 14.38
N GLU A 110 16.77 21.14 13.11
CA GLU A 110 16.53 22.28 12.23
C GLU A 110 15.07 22.30 11.78
N LEU A 111 14.38 23.42 12.06
CA LEU A 111 12.98 23.61 11.70
C LEU A 111 12.89 24.44 10.42
N ASN A 112 12.01 24.02 9.51
CA ASN A 112 11.81 24.72 8.24
C ASN A 112 10.90 25.95 8.37
N TYR A 113 10.01 25.95 9.36
CA TYR A 113 9.01 26.99 9.54
C TYR A 113 8.45 26.94 10.97
N ILE A 114 8.23 28.12 11.56
CA ILE A 114 7.49 28.30 12.81
C ILE A 114 6.46 29.40 12.59
N ASN A 115 5.21 29.14 12.98
CA ASN A 115 4.18 30.16 13.02
C ASN A 115 4.31 30.95 14.32
N ASN A 116 4.65 32.23 14.24
CA ASN A 116 4.86 33.09 15.41
C ASN A 116 3.58 33.41 16.20
N LYS A 117 2.38 33.07 15.68
CA LYS A 117 1.11 33.32 16.38
C LYS A 117 0.72 32.21 17.36
N HIS A 118 1.32 31.03 17.22
CA HIS A 118 1.00 29.87 18.03
C HIS A 118 2.27 29.18 18.51
N ASN A 119 2.21 28.64 19.73
CA ASN A 119 3.36 27.99 20.36
C ASN A 119 3.24 26.47 20.34
N TRP A 120 2.42 25.87 19.49
CA TRP A 120 2.31 24.42 19.37
C TRP A 120 2.82 23.91 18.03
N PHE A 121 3.17 22.63 18.00
CA PHE A 121 3.58 21.93 16.80
C PHE A 121 2.90 20.57 16.68
N HIS A 122 2.80 20.11 15.45
CA HIS A 122 2.36 18.79 15.05
C HIS A 122 3.55 17.87 14.83
N LEU A 123 3.34 16.57 14.97
CA LEU A 123 4.42 15.60 14.80
C LEU A 123 3.97 14.39 13.99
N LEU A 124 4.57 14.26 12.80
CA LEU A 124 4.63 13.00 12.05
C LEU A 124 6.07 12.47 12.19
N ASN A 125 6.79 12.26 11.09
CA ASN A 125 8.22 11.94 11.12
C ASN A 125 9.12 13.15 11.39
N LYS A 126 8.55 14.36 11.38
CA LYS A 126 9.22 15.65 11.57
C LYS A 126 8.30 16.58 12.33
N VAL A 127 8.91 17.59 12.95
CA VAL A 127 8.20 18.69 13.61
C VAL A 127 7.57 19.58 12.55
N ILE A 128 6.27 19.82 12.67
CA ILE A 128 5.47 20.56 11.69
C ILE A 128 4.79 21.72 12.40
N SER A 129 5.00 22.93 11.89
CA SER A 129 4.21 24.12 12.26
C SER A 129 3.30 24.45 11.09
N PHE A 130 2.01 24.68 11.35
CA PHE A 130 1.05 25.09 10.32
C PHE A 130 0.99 26.61 10.19
N ASP A 131 0.90 27.11 8.95
CA ASP A 131 0.49 28.50 8.73
C ASP A 131 -0.99 28.71 9.09
N GLU A 132 -1.43 29.96 9.05
CA GLU A 132 -2.81 30.33 9.38
C GLU A 132 -3.85 29.63 8.49
N VAL A 133 -3.54 29.41 7.21
CA VAL A 133 -4.47 28.78 6.26
C VAL A 133 -4.59 27.30 6.58
N GLN A 134 -3.47 26.61 6.77
CA GLN A 134 -3.41 25.21 7.19
C GLN A 134 -4.09 25.01 8.54
N GLN A 135 -3.85 25.89 9.52
CA GLN A 135 -4.46 25.83 10.85
C GLN A 135 -6.00 26.02 10.78
N ASN A 136 -6.45 26.97 9.97
CA ASN A 136 -7.88 27.15 9.71
C ASN A 136 -8.49 25.90 9.09
N ILE A 137 -7.86 25.33 8.06
CA ILE A 137 -8.33 24.10 7.40
C ILE A 137 -8.33 22.90 8.36
N PHE A 138 -7.29 22.80 9.20
CA PHE A 138 -7.17 21.75 10.20
C PHE A 138 -8.36 21.74 11.16
N SER A 139 -8.93 22.91 11.47
CA SER A 139 -10.04 23.08 12.42
C SER A 139 -11.43 22.82 11.83
N ILE A 140 -11.59 22.72 10.50
CA ILE A 140 -12.90 22.54 9.84
C ILE A 140 -13.38 21.09 9.90
N ASN A 141 -14.65 20.84 10.19
CA ASN A 141 -15.20 19.49 10.13
C ASN A 141 -15.47 19.05 8.68
N PRO A 142 -15.30 17.76 8.32
CA PRO A 142 -15.73 17.23 7.03
C PRO A 142 -17.22 17.54 6.72
N PRO A 143 -17.60 17.78 5.44
CA PRO A 143 -16.80 17.61 4.22
C PRO A 143 -15.85 18.77 3.91
N VAL A 144 -14.61 18.46 3.53
CA VAL A 144 -13.60 19.45 3.13
C VAL A 144 -12.92 19.06 1.82
N VAL A 145 -12.72 20.02 0.94
CA VAL A 145 -11.89 19.86 -0.26
C VAL A 145 -10.67 20.76 -0.13
N ILE A 146 -9.49 20.16 -0.12
CA ILE A 146 -8.19 20.83 0.04
C ILE A 146 -7.48 20.83 -1.32
N ILE A 147 -7.31 22.01 -1.88
CA ILE A 147 -6.60 22.22 -3.13
C ILE A 147 -5.28 22.89 -2.80
N GLY A 148 -4.19 22.49 -3.42
CA GLY A 148 -2.91 23.16 -3.18
C GLY A 148 -1.83 22.67 -4.12
N SER A 149 -0.84 23.52 -4.38
CA SER A 149 0.25 23.22 -5.30
C SER A 149 1.15 22.07 -4.78
N ALA A 150 2.05 21.57 -5.62
CA ALA A 150 3.13 20.70 -5.15
C ALA A 150 3.88 21.36 -3.97
N GLY A 151 4.17 20.61 -2.91
CA GLY A 151 4.89 21.15 -1.74
C GLY A 151 4.08 21.99 -0.75
N SER A 152 2.76 22.13 -0.92
CA SER A 152 1.88 22.88 -0.01
C SER A 152 1.53 22.19 1.32
N GLY A 153 1.95 20.93 1.51
CA GLY A 153 1.71 20.17 2.74
C GLY A 153 0.34 19.47 2.82
N LYS A 154 -0.39 19.32 1.70
CA LYS A 154 -1.71 18.63 1.64
C LYS A 154 -1.74 17.30 2.41
N THR A 155 -0.86 16.37 2.07
CA THR A 155 -0.81 15.04 2.70
C THR A 155 -0.51 15.15 4.20
N VAL A 156 0.43 16.01 4.60
CA VAL A 156 0.78 16.23 6.02
C VAL A 156 -0.42 16.75 6.81
N LEU A 157 -1.07 17.80 6.33
CA LEU A 157 -2.28 18.37 6.92
C LEU A 157 -3.39 17.33 7.06
N THR A 158 -3.54 16.49 6.03
CA THR A 158 -4.56 15.45 5.99
C THR A 158 -4.29 14.33 7.00
N LEU A 159 -3.04 13.85 7.10
CA LEU A 159 -2.65 12.83 8.07
C LEU A 159 -2.81 13.32 9.51
N GLU A 160 -2.46 14.57 9.80
CA GLU A 160 -2.72 15.18 11.11
C GLU A 160 -4.23 15.28 11.37
N LYS A 161 -5.03 15.65 10.36
CA LYS A 161 -6.49 15.72 10.50
C LYS A 161 -7.11 14.35 10.81
N ILE A 162 -6.59 13.28 10.21
CA ILE A 162 -7.01 11.90 10.51
C ILE A 162 -6.86 11.61 12.01
N LYS A 163 -5.82 12.11 12.70
CA LYS A 163 -5.62 11.88 14.14
C LYS A 163 -6.77 12.40 15.02
N GLN A 164 -7.55 13.38 14.56
CA GLN A 164 -8.69 13.93 15.28
C GLN A 164 -10.00 13.15 15.08
N LEU A 165 -10.10 12.37 14.00
CA LEU A 165 -11.31 11.63 13.65
C LEU A 165 -11.50 10.40 14.55
N LYS A 166 -12.69 9.80 14.57
CA LYS A 166 -12.97 8.59 15.36
C LYS A 166 -13.77 7.59 14.52
N GLY A 167 -13.58 6.30 14.78
CA GLY A 167 -14.24 5.22 14.04
C GLY A 167 -13.41 4.67 12.89
N ASN A 168 -14.09 4.10 11.89
CA ASN A 168 -13.47 3.47 10.72
C ASN A 168 -13.15 4.55 9.68
N ILE A 169 -11.89 4.67 9.30
CA ILE A 169 -11.40 5.72 8.40
C ILE A 169 -10.72 5.03 7.22
N LEU A 170 -11.07 5.44 5.99
CA LEU A 170 -10.33 5.03 4.79
C LEU A 170 -9.41 6.15 4.36
N TYR A 171 -8.12 5.87 4.18
CA TYR A 171 -7.21 6.68 3.39
C TYR A 171 -6.93 5.96 2.07
N VAL A 172 -7.25 6.61 0.95
CA VAL A 172 -7.07 6.03 -0.38
C VAL A 172 -6.37 6.97 -1.35
N THR A 173 -5.49 6.40 -2.17
CA THR A 173 -4.85 7.07 -3.32
C THR A 173 -4.55 6.02 -4.38
N LEU A 174 -4.30 6.41 -5.63
CA LEU A 174 -3.98 5.44 -6.70
C LEU A 174 -2.59 4.82 -6.52
N SER A 175 -1.64 5.52 -5.90
CA SER A 175 -0.24 5.08 -5.75
C SER A 175 -0.02 4.19 -4.53
N PRO A 176 0.38 2.91 -4.70
CA PRO A 176 0.76 2.03 -3.59
C PRO A 176 1.91 2.59 -2.75
N TYR A 177 2.84 3.31 -3.39
CA TYR A 177 3.95 3.97 -2.71
C TYR A 177 3.48 5.06 -1.74
N LEU A 178 2.57 5.92 -2.19
CA LEU A 178 2.04 6.99 -1.35
C LEU A 178 1.28 6.42 -0.15
N VAL A 179 0.60 5.28 -0.31
CA VAL A 179 -0.06 4.55 0.78
C VAL A 179 0.95 4.07 1.81
N GLU A 180 2.04 3.42 1.38
CA GLU A 180 3.09 2.94 2.28
C GLU A 180 3.76 4.09 3.03
N ASN A 181 4.14 5.15 2.31
CA ASN A 181 4.72 6.36 2.90
C ASN A 181 3.77 7.02 3.91
N SER A 182 2.51 7.21 3.53
CA SER A 182 1.50 7.83 4.40
C SER A 182 1.25 6.99 5.65
N THR A 183 1.23 5.65 5.51
CA THR A 183 1.15 4.73 6.65
C THR A 183 2.35 4.90 7.58
N LYS A 184 3.57 4.93 7.04
CA LYS A 184 4.81 5.11 7.82
C LYS A 184 4.87 6.47 8.51
N LEU A 185 4.43 7.53 7.84
CA LEU A 185 4.32 8.87 8.42
C LEU A 185 3.29 8.91 9.54
N TYR A 186 2.12 8.30 9.35
CA TYR A 186 1.05 8.30 10.34
C TYR A 186 1.43 7.57 11.64
N TYR A 187 2.06 6.39 11.51
CA TYR A 187 2.49 5.56 12.64
C TYR A 187 3.93 5.86 13.11
N SER A 188 4.52 6.97 12.66
CA SER A 188 5.85 7.40 13.10
C SER A 188 5.89 7.65 14.61
N ASP A 189 7.08 7.50 15.20
CA ASP A 189 7.32 7.61 16.64
C ASP A 189 6.33 6.81 17.52
N ASN A 190 5.92 5.64 17.02
CA ASN A 190 4.99 4.71 17.66
C ASN A 190 3.63 5.33 18.02
N TYR A 191 3.17 6.32 17.23
CA TYR A 191 1.84 6.88 17.40
C TYR A 191 0.74 5.81 17.22
N ILE A 192 -0.16 5.70 18.20
CA ILE A 192 -1.31 4.78 18.19
C ILE A 192 -2.53 5.52 18.73
N ASN A 193 -3.68 5.36 18.07
CA ASN A 193 -4.96 5.86 18.56
C ASN A 193 -6.00 4.73 18.57
N GLU A 194 -6.37 4.26 19.77
CA GLU A 194 -7.30 3.14 19.94
C GLU A 194 -8.76 3.48 19.57
N LYS A 195 -9.09 4.77 19.40
CA LYS A 195 -10.43 5.23 19.00
C LYS A 195 -10.65 5.19 17.48
N GLN A 196 -9.66 4.73 16.73
CA GLN A 196 -9.64 4.74 15.28
C GLN A 196 -9.30 3.38 14.70
N ASP A 197 -9.88 3.09 13.54
CA ASP A 197 -9.45 2.02 12.66
C ASP A 197 -9.18 2.59 11.28
N VAL A 198 -7.90 2.77 10.93
CA VAL A 198 -7.50 3.46 9.69
C VAL A 198 -7.00 2.44 8.67
N ASP A 199 -7.75 2.30 7.57
CA ASP A 199 -7.37 1.52 6.40
C ASP A 199 -6.59 2.42 5.42
N PHE A 200 -5.29 2.18 5.28
CA PHE A 200 -4.46 2.79 4.25
C PHE A 200 -4.39 1.85 3.03
N LEU A 201 -5.05 2.21 1.94
CA LEU A 201 -5.21 1.36 0.76
C LEU A 201 -4.85 2.11 -0.53
N SER A 202 -4.17 1.43 -1.45
CA SER A 202 -4.21 1.89 -2.84
C SER A 202 -5.62 1.68 -3.39
N PHE A 203 -6.01 2.39 -4.45
CA PHE A 203 -7.34 2.16 -5.05
C PHE A 203 -7.51 0.70 -5.52
N THR A 204 -6.44 0.10 -6.04
CA THR A 204 -6.37 -1.31 -6.41
C THR A 204 -6.56 -2.26 -5.22
N GLU A 205 -5.95 -1.94 -4.07
CA GLU A 205 -6.18 -2.66 -2.81
C GLU A 205 -7.61 -2.48 -2.31
N TYR A 206 -8.18 -1.26 -2.40
CA TYR A 206 -9.57 -0.99 -2.04
C TYR A 206 -10.54 -1.84 -2.85
N LEU A 207 -10.36 -1.97 -4.18
CA LEU A 207 -11.15 -2.87 -5.01
C LEU A 207 -11.10 -4.31 -4.49
N ASP A 208 -9.91 -4.81 -4.14
CA ASP A 208 -9.74 -6.16 -3.62
C ASP A 208 -10.45 -6.38 -2.28
N THR A 209 -10.66 -5.33 -1.46
CA THR A 209 -11.48 -5.44 -0.24
C THR A 209 -12.96 -5.67 -0.53
N LEU A 210 -13.46 -5.18 -1.67
CA LEU A 210 -14.84 -5.40 -2.11
C LEU A 210 -15.00 -6.81 -2.70
N LYS A 211 -14.08 -7.16 -3.61
CA LYS A 211 -13.90 -8.46 -4.23
C LYS A 211 -12.54 -8.50 -4.94
N VAL A 212 -11.79 -9.57 -4.78
CA VAL A 212 -10.47 -9.72 -5.42
C VAL A 212 -10.62 -9.67 -6.94
N ARG A 213 -9.81 -8.81 -7.57
CA ARG A 213 -9.83 -8.57 -9.02
C ARG A 213 -9.44 -9.83 -9.81
N PRO A 214 -10.08 -10.07 -10.98
CA PRO A 214 -9.67 -11.14 -11.88
C PRO A 214 -8.44 -10.70 -12.70
N GLY A 215 -7.50 -11.60 -12.98
CA GLY A 215 -6.43 -11.33 -13.96
C GLY A 215 -5.47 -10.19 -13.60
N LYS A 216 -4.95 -9.49 -14.62
CA LYS A 216 -3.96 -8.39 -14.49
C LYS A 216 -4.51 -7.07 -15.05
N GLU A 217 -4.15 -5.93 -14.46
CA GLU A 217 -4.49 -4.63 -15.03
C GLU A 217 -3.76 -4.45 -16.37
N LEU A 218 -4.44 -3.94 -17.38
CA LEU A 218 -3.80 -3.61 -18.65
C LEU A 218 -2.89 -2.38 -18.49
N ASP A 219 -1.58 -2.59 -18.65
CA ASP A 219 -0.61 -1.50 -18.70
C ASP A 219 -0.47 -0.91 -20.12
N TYR A 220 0.01 0.34 -20.20
CA TYR A 220 0.16 1.04 -21.48
C TYR A 220 1.15 0.33 -22.42
N LYS A 221 2.16 -0.37 -21.88
CA LYS A 221 3.14 -1.09 -22.70
C LYS A 221 2.46 -2.23 -23.47
N SER A 222 1.68 -3.06 -22.77
CA SER A 222 0.87 -4.13 -23.36
C SER A 222 -0.15 -3.57 -24.34
N PHE A 223 -0.83 -2.47 -23.99
CA PHE A 223 -1.75 -1.79 -24.90
C PHE A 223 -1.05 -1.29 -26.18
N ASN A 224 0.10 -0.63 -26.05
CA ASN A 224 0.83 -0.10 -27.19
C ASN A 224 1.30 -1.24 -28.10
N THR A 225 1.80 -2.34 -27.56
CA THR A 225 2.14 -3.54 -28.36
C THR A 225 0.94 -4.05 -29.17
N TRP A 226 -0.26 -4.06 -28.57
CA TRP A 226 -1.49 -4.39 -29.27
C TRP A 226 -1.88 -3.36 -30.34
N LEU A 227 -1.68 -2.07 -30.08
CA LEU A 227 -2.08 -0.98 -30.97
C LEU A 227 -1.16 -0.84 -32.20
N GLN A 228 0.15 -1.04 -32.07
CA GLN A 228 1.14 -0.80 -33.14
C GLN A 228 0.74 -1.38 -34.52
N PRO A 229 0.41 -2.68 -34.66
CA PRO A 229 0.02 -3.24 -35.96
C PRO A 229 -1.32 -2.70 -36.50
N ARG A 230 -2.09 -1.98 -35.69
CA ARG A 230 -3.44 -1.47 -36.00
C ARG A 230 -3.51 0.05 -36.12
N LYS A 231 -2.41 0.78 -35.84
CA LYS A 231 -2.38 2.24 -35.85
C LYS A 231 -2.85 2.84 -37.17
N GLN A 232 -2.37 2.30 -38.29
CA GLN A 232 -2.75 2.77 -39.63
C GLN A 232 -4.23 2.51 -39.91
N THR A 233 -4.73 1.31 -39.57
CA THR A 233 -6.14 0.93 -39.76
C THR A 233 -7.09 1.88 -39.06
N PHE A 234 -6.80 2.25 -37.81
CA PHE A 234 -7.64 3.16 -37.02
C PHE A 234 -7.35 4.65 -37.28
N GLY A 235 -6.32 4.99 -38.06
CA GLY A 235 -5.90 6.38 -38.29
C GLY A 235 -5.36 7.06 -37.03
N ILE A 236 -4.79 6.31 -36.09
CA ILE A 236 -4.35 6.81 -34.78
C ILE A 236 -2.86 7.13 -34.82
N LYS A 237 -2.53 8.41 -34.64
CA LYS A 237 -1.15 8.90 -34.57
C LYS A 237 -0.55 8.70 -33.17
N ASP A 238 -1.32 9.09 -32.15
CA ASP A 238 -0.93 9.02 -30.74
C ASP A 238 -1.69 7.90 -30.02
N GLY A 239 -0.95 6.83 -29.67
CA GLY A 239 -1.51 5.70 -28.96
C GLY A 239 -1.81 5.99 -27.49
N TYR A 240 -1.07 6.90 -26.87
CA TYR A 240 -1.29 7.27 -25.48
C TYR A 240 -2.59 8.08 -25.36
N LYS A 241 -2.80 9.02 -26.29
CA LYS A 241 -4.07 9.75 -26.41
C LYS A 241 -5.28 8.82 -26.53
N LEU A 242 -5.18 7.76 -27.33
CA LEU A 242 -6.24 6.76 -27.48
C LEU A 242 -6.50 5.98 -26.19
N PHE A 243 -5.44 5.57 -25.50
CA PHE A 243 -5.54 4.85 -24.23
C PHE A 243 -6.27 5.66 -23.16
N GLU A 244 -5.93 6.95 -23.05
CA GLU A 244 -6.59 7.88 -22.11
C GLU A 244 -8.04 8.17 -22.49
N GLU A 245 -8.39 8.24 -23.77
CA GLU A 245 -9.78 8.38 -24.19
C GLU A 245 -10.62 7.17 -23.76
N PHE A 246 -10.09 5.95 -23.93
CA PHE A 246 -10.77 4.73 -23.51
C PHE A 246 -11.03 4.73 -22.00
N ARG A 247 -10.00 5.03 -21.20
CA ARG A 247 -10.08 4.97 -19.74
C ARG A 247 -10.80 6.18 -19.14
N GLY A 248 -10.46 7.39 -19.55
CA GLY A 248 -11.00 8.63 -18.98
C GLY A 248 -12.43 8.92 -19.42
N VAL A 249 -12.75 8.68 -20.69
CA VAL A 249 -14.05 9.06 -21.29
C VAL A 249 -14.97 7.86 -21.39
N ILE A 250 -14.58 6.86 -22.19
CA ILE A 250 -15.50 5.79 -22.57
C ILE A 250 -15.85 4.92 -21.36
N THR A 251 -14.90 4.54 -20.52
CA THR A 251 -15.14 3.70 -19.33
C THR A 251 -15.24 4.49 -18.01
N GLY A 252 -14.72 5.73 -17.95
CA GLY A 252 -14.53 6.46 -16.70
C GLY A 252 -15.52 7.59 -16.39
N LEU A 253 -16.17 8.17 -17.41
CA LEU A 253 -16.91 9.43 -17.28
C LEU A 253 -18.31 9.26 -16.65
N ASP A 254 -19.08 8.29 -17.13
CA ASP A 254 -20.47 8.03 -16.70
C ASP A 254 -20.50 6.99 -15.59
N ILE A 255 -21.02 7.39 -14.43
CA ILE A 255 -21.10 6.52 -13.23
C ILE A 255 -22.28 5.55 -13.27
N THR A 256 -23.19 5.70 -14.23
CA THR A 256 -24.43 4.91 -14.35
C THR A 256 -24.32 3.76 -15.35
N LYS A 257 -23.20 3.68 -16.08
CA LYS A 257 -22.93 2.66 -17.09
C LYS A 257 -21.50 2.14 -16.92
N GLU A 258 -21.27 0.92 -17.38
CA GLU A 258 -19.94 0.30 -17.38
C GLU A 258 -18.99 0.95 -18.38
N PHE A 259 -19.54 1.36 -19.53
CA PHE A 259 -18.90 2.17 -20.55
C PHE A 259 -19.97 2.84 -21.41
N LEU A 260 -19.60 3.92 -22.12
CA LEU A 260 -20.48 4.62 -23.04
C LEU A 260 -20.76 3.76 -24.28
N GLY A 261 -22.03 3.67 -24.68
CA GLY A 261 -22.39 3.10 -25.97
C GLY A 261 -22.00 4.02 -27.14
N LYS A 262 -21.92 3.48 -28.37
CA LYS A 262 -21.51 4.24 -29.57
C LYS A 262 -22.28 5.55 -29.71
N LYS A 263 -23.61 5.52 -29.55
CA LYS A 263 -24.48 6.71 -29.66
C LYS A 263 -24.17 7.76 -28.59
N ASP A 264 -23.97 7.32 -27.34
CA ASP A 264 -23.67 8.23 -26.22
C ASP A 264 -22.29 8.87 -26.39
N TYR A 265 -21.31 8.10 -26.84
CA TYR A 265 -19.95 8.57 -27.09
C TYR A 265 -19.90 9.59 -28.26
N LEU A 266 -20.58 9.29 -29.37
CA LEU A 266 -20.66 10.21 -30.51
C LEU A 266 -21.43 11.49 -30.14
N GLY A 267 -22.43 11.39 -29.26
CA GLY A 267 -23.22 12.53 -28.77
C GLY A 267 -22.55 13.38 -27.70
N LEU A 268 -21.31 13.07 -27.29
CA LEU A 268 -20.57 13.86 -26.30
C LEU A 268 -20.31 15.28 -26.79
N GLY A 269 -20.37 16.23 -25.87
CA GLY A 269 -19.98 17.61 -26.15
C GLY A 269 -18.49 17.72 -26.54
N ILE A 270 -18.13 18.87 -27.12
CA ILE A 270 -16.77 19.16 -27.59
C ILE A 270 -15.73 18.99 -26.46
N LYS A 271 -16.04 19.41 -25.22
CA LYS A 271 -15.10 19.34 -24.08
C LYS A 271 -15.04 18.00 -23.35
N GLN A 272 -15.79 17.00 -23.81
CA GLN A 272 -15.93 15.70 -23.14
C GLN A 272 -15.13 14.57 -23.81
N SER A 273 -14.39 14.87 -24.89
CA SER A 273 -13.54 13.90 -25.60
C SER A 273 -12.36 14.63 -26.26
N ILE A 274 -11.19 13.97 -26.28
CA ILE A 274 -9.93 14.53 -26.81
C ILE A 274 -9.93 14.45 -28.35
N PHE A 275 -10.81 13.63 -28.93
CA PHE A 275 -10.92 13.41 -30.37
C PHE A 275 -11.97 14.30 -31.01
N LEU A 276 -11.72 14.75 -32.24
CA LEU A 276 -12.67 15.51 -33.04
C LEU A 276 -13.85 14.62 -33.45
N ASP A 277 -15.00 15.24 -33.75
CA ASP A 277 -16.25 14.51 -33.96
C ASP A 277 -16.16 13.53 -35.14
N ASN A 278 -15.39 13.88 -36.17
CA ASN A 278 -15.08 13.04 -37.33
C ASN A 278 -14.08 11.88 -37.03
N GLU A 279 -13.35 11.93 -35.91
CA GLU A 279 -12.41 10.87 -35.50
C GLU A 279 -13.08 9.84 -34.57
N ARG A 280 -14.13 10.25 -33.83
CA ARG A 280 -14.74 9.44 -32.76
C ARG A 280 -15.29 8.10 -33.24
N GLU A 281 -15.77 8.01 -34.47
CA GLU A 281 -16.29 6.74 -34.99
C GLU A 281 -15.21 5.65 -35.03
N LYS A 282 -14.03 5.97 -35.59
CA LYS A 282 -12.87 5.05 -35.63
C LYS A 282 -12.32 4.75 -34.24
N VAL A 283 -12.34 5.74 -33.34
CA VAL A 283 -11.96 5.55 -31.93
C VAL A 283 -12.87 4.52 -31.26
N TYR A 284 -14.17 4.58 -31.50
CA TYR A 284 -15.11 3.62 -30.92
C TYR A 284 -14.95 2.22 -31.52
N GLU A 285 -14.66 2.10 -32.83
CA GLU A 285 -14.31 0.81 -33.45
C GLU A 285 -13.07 0.18 -32.81
N ALA A 286 -12.04 1.00 -32.53
CA ALA A 286 -10.86 0.55 -31.80
C ALA A 286 -11.21 0.13 -30.35
N PHE A 287 -12.15 0.81 -29.69
CA PHE A 287 -12.62 0.45 -28.34
C PHE A 287 -13.31 -0.93 -28.31
N VAL A 288 -14.11 -1.28 -29.32
CA VAL A 288 -14.73 -2.60 -29.41
C VAL A 288 -13.66 -3.70 -29.49
N ARG A 289 -12.62 -3.51 -30.31
CA ARG A 289 -11.48 -4.45 -30.40
C ARG A 289 -10.64 -4.50 -29.12
N TYR A 290 -10.57 -3.39 -28.40
CA TYR A 290 -9.91 -3.31 -27.10
C TYR A 290 -10.62 -4.20 -26.07
N MET A 291 -11.96 -4.23 -26.05
CA MET A 291 -12.73 -5.10 -25.15
C MET A 291 -12.51 -6.59 -25.43
N GLU A 292 -12.41 -6.98 -26.70
CA GLU A 292 -12.03 -8.34 -27.11
C GLU A 292 -10.63 -8.69 -26.57
N PHE A 293 -9.66 -7.80 -26.79
CA PHE A 293 -8.28 -7.97 -26.33
C PHE A 293 -8.16 -8.13 -24.82
N LEU A 294 -8.94 -7.38 -24.02
CA LEU A 294 -8.97 -7.54 -22.57
C LEU A 294 -9.41 -8.96 -22.19
N THR A 295 -10.47 -9.46 -22.80
CA THR A 295 -11.07 -10.77 -22.48
C THR A 295 -10.14 -11.92 -22.87
N GLU A 296 -9.58 -11.89 -24.08
CA GLU A 296 -8.69 -12.96 -24.60
C GLU A 296 -7.42 -13.14 -23.77
N ASN A 297 -6.92 -12.06 -23.17
CA ASN A 297 -5.65 -12.06 -22.44
C ASN A 297 -5.81 -12.03 -20.92
N ASN A 298 -7.04 -12.15 -20.41
CA ASN A 298 -7.35 -12.06 -18.98
C ASN A 298 -6.83 -10.75 -18.35
N PHE A 299 -6.97 -9.65 -19.09
CA PHE A 299 -6.76 -8.30 -18.58
C PHE A 299 -8.06 -7.67 -18.09
N TYR A 300 -7.94 -6.65 -17.26
CA TYR A 300 -9.06 -5.78 -16.91
C TYR A 300 -8.73 -4.30 -17.10
N ASP A 301 -9.79 -3.53 -17.38
CA ASP A 301 -9.78 -2.08 -17.21
C ASP A 301 -10.27 -1.70 -15.81
N LEU A 302 -9.58 -0.73 -15.20
CA LEU A 302 -9.81 -0.33 -13.82
C LEU A 302 -11.19 0.32 -13.61
N ASN A 303 -11.68 1.09 -14.58
CA ASN A 303 -12.98 1.77 -14.46
C ASN A 303 -14.14 0.81 -14.67
N ILE A 304 -14.00 -0.11 -15.63
CA ILE A 304 -14.96 -1.20 -15.84
C ILE A 304 -15.13 -2.02 -14.56
N ILE A 305 -14.02 -2.47 -13.94
CA ILE A 305 -14.07 -3.20 -12.68
C ILE A 305 -14.69 -2.35 -11.56
N SER A 306 -14.36 -1.05 -11.51
CA SER A 306 -14.93 -0.13 -10.52
C SER A 306 -16.46 -0.06 -10.61
N TYR A 307 -17.00 0.03 -11.84
CA TYR A 307 -18.44 -0.02 -12.07
C TYR A 307 -19.03 -1.37 -11.66
N GLN A 308 -18.46 -2.48 -12.13
CA GLN A 308 -18.95 -3.81 -11.80
C GLN A 308 -18.96 -4.07 -10.28
N TRP A 309 -18.02 -3.49 -9.53
CA TRP A 309 -17.88 -3.68 -8.08
C TRP A 309 -18.79 -2.78 -7.25
N LEU A 310 -19.53 -1.84 -7.87
CA LEU A 310 -20.54 -1.04 -7.18
C LEU A 310 -21.58 -1.88 -6.43
N LYS A 311 -21.89 -3.09 -6.92
CA LYS A 311 -22.82 -4.04 -6.26
C LYS A 311 -22.24 -4.70 -5.01
N HIS A 312 -20.92 -4.66 -4.84
CA HIS A 312 -20.21 -5.22 -3.70
C HIS A 312 -19.88 -4.17 -2.63
N SER A 313 -19.94 -2.88 -2.99
CA SER A 313 -19.75 -1.76 -2.07
C SER A 313 -20.86 -1.69 -1.02
N ARG A 314 -20.47 -1.42 0.23
CA ARG A 314 -21.34 -1.29 1.40
C ARG A 314 -20.84 -0.12 2.24
N ALA A 315 -21.75 0.54 2.94
CA ALA A 315 -21.41 1.53 3.96
C ALA A 315 -20.55 0.89 5.07
N LYS A 316 -19.25 1.21 5.11
CA LYS A 316 -18.26 0.67 6.05
C LYS A 316 -17.55 1.77 6.83
N TYR A 317 -17.22 2.87 6.18
CA TYR A 317 -16.35 3.90 6.73
C TYR A 317 -17.15 5.06 7.32
N ASP A 318 -16.74 5.51 8.50
CA ASP A 318 -17.26 6.70 9.16
C ASP A 318 -16.68 7.96 8.50
N PHE A 319 -15.43 7.90 8.03
CA PHE A 319 -14.77 8.95 7.25
C PHE A 319 -13.96 8.38 6.08
N ILE A 320 -13.88 9.14 4.98
CA ILE A 320 -13.02 8.82 3.84
C ILE A 320 -12.09 9.99 3.52
N VAL A 321 -10.83 9.67 3.27
CA VAL A 321 -9.81 10.60 2.80
C VAL A 321 -9.31 10.10 1.45
N ILE A 322 -9.34 10.97 0.44
CA ILE A 322 -8.86 10.68 -0.91
C ILE A 322 -7.74 11.66 -1.23
N ASP A 323 -6.52 11.15 -1.34
CA ASP A 323 -5.34 11.94 -1.72
C ASP A 323 -5.04 11.78 -3.22
N GLU A 324 -4.54 12.85 -3.83
CA GLU A 324 -4.38 13.02 -5.28
C GLU A 324 -5.68 12.75 -6.04
N VAL A 325 -6.80 13.34 -5.58
CA VAL A 325 -8.14 13.14 -6.15
C VAL A 325 -8.22 13.48 -7.64
N GLN A 326 -7.34 14.36 -8.12
CA GLN A 326 -7.27 14.70 -9.54
C GLN A 326 -6.89 13.53 -10.44
N ASP A 327 -6.38 12.42 -9.89
CA ASP A 327 -5.98 11.23 -10.64
C ASP A 327 -7.13 10.23 -10.78
N PHE A 328 -8.19 10.37 -9.98
CA PHE A 328 -9.34 9.48 -10.00
C PHE A 328 -10.31 9.86 -11.12
N THR A 329 -10.89 8.85 -11.76
CA THR A 329 -12.07 9.05 -12.63
C THR A 329 -13.35 9.17 -11.79
N ASN A 330 -14.44 9.64 -12.41
CA ASN A 330 -15.72 9.82 -11.72
C ASN A 330 -16.23 8.51 -11.11
N ILE A 331 -16.17 7.41 -11.86
CA ILE A 331 -16.64 6.10 -11.37
C ILE A 331 -15.80 5.56 -10.21
N GLN A 332 -14.48 5.76 -10.24
CA GLN A 332 -13.59 5.37 -9.16
C GLN A 332 -13.89 6.17 -7.89
N LEU A 333 -14.00 7.50 -8.03
CA LEU A 333 -14.33 8.40 -6.92
C LEU A 333 -15.70 8.06 -6.32
N TYR A 334 -16.71 7.85 -7.17
CA TYR A 334 -18.06 7.47 -6.75
C TYR A 334 -18.08 6.13 -5.99
N LEU A 335 -17.37 5.11 -6.50
CA LEU A 335 -17.29 3.81 -5.85
C LEU A 335 -16.68 3.90 -4.44
N VAL A 336 -15.64 4.73 -4.25
CA VAL A 336 -15.03 4.97 -2.94
C VAL A 336 -16.05 5.65 -2.01
N LEU A 337 -16.62 6.77 -2.44
CA LEU A 337 -17.55 7.56 -1.62
C LEU A 337 -18.84 6.80 -1.26
N LYS A 338 -19.30 5.89 -2.12
CA LYS A 338 -20.44 4.99 -1.84
C LYS A 338 -20.22 4.10 -0.60
N SER A 339 -18.98 3.92 -0.15
CA SER A 339 -18.66 3.15 1.06
C SER A 339 -18.74 3.95 2.36
N LEU A 340 -19.09 5.24 2.30
CA LEU A 340 -19.40 6.06 3.48
C LEU A 340 -20.69 5.62 4.15
N LYS A 341 -20.70 5.65 5.49
CA LYS A 341 -21.92 5.50 6.29
C LYS A 341 -22.77 6.77 6.28
N ALA A 342 -22.12 7.93 6.38
CA ALA A 342 -22.76 9.24 6.37
C ALA A 342 -22.26 10.04 5.15
N PRO A 343 -23.15 10.48 4.25
CA PRO A 343 -22.80 11.42 3.20
C PRO A 343 -22.14 12.67 3.81
N GLY A 344 -21.08 13.18 3.18
CA GLY A 344 -20.36 14.37 3.64
C GLY A 344 -19.19 14.13 4.60
N ASN A 345 -18.99 12.92 5.14
CA ASN A 345 -17.83 12.65 5.99
C ASN A 345 -16.56 12.34 5.18
N PHE A 346 -16.15 13.24 4.27
CA PHE A 346 -14.97 13.05 3.45
C PHE A 346 -14.01 14.25 3.42
N ILE A 347 -12.75 13.95 3.10
CA ILE A 347 -11.72 14.93 2.80
C ILE A 347 -11.13 14.57 1.43
N LEU A 348 -11.18 15.49 0.47
CA LEU A 348 -10.53 15.33 -0.82
C LEU A 348 -9.32 16.25 -0.91
N CYS A 349 -8.19 15.73 -1.35
CA CYS A 349 -6.96 16.48 -1.51
C CYS A 349 -6.46 16.35 -2.94
N GLY A 350 -6.07 17.46 -3.58
CA GLY A 350 -5.53 17.38 -4.94
C GLY A 350 -5.00 18.67 -5.53
N ASP A 351 -4.46 18.55 -6.74
CA ASP A 351 -3.91 19.64 -7.54
C ASP A 351 -4.18 19.44 -9.03
N SER A 352 -5.14 20.18 -9.59
CA SER A 352 -5.48 20.11 -11.01
C SER A 352 -4.35 20.57 -11.95
N ASN A 353 -3.36 21.33 -11.46
CA ASN A 353 -2.22 21.74 -12.28
C ASN A 353 -1.20 20.60 -12.46
N GLN A 354 -1.32 19.51 -11.71
CA GLN A 354 -0.51 18.29 -11.86
C GLN A 354 -1.16 17.22 -12.75
N ILE A 355 -2.27 17.57 -13.41
CA ILE A 355 -2.91 16.70 -14.40
C ILE A 355 -2.08 16.76 -15.68
N VAL A 356 -1.22 15.76 -15.89
CA VAL A 356 -0.43 15.63 -17.12
C VAL A 356 -1.22 14.91 -18.22
N HIS A 357 -2.33 14.22 -17.91
CA HIS A 357 -3.14 13.47 -18.89
C HIS A 357 -4.59 13.91 -18.91
N PRO A 358 -5.29 13.85 -20.06
CA PRO A 358 -6.70 14.18 -20.13
C PRO A 358 -7.56 13.06 -19.51
N ASN A 359 -7.60 12.99 -18.19
CA ASN A 359 -8.52 12.12 -17.45
C ASN A 359 -9.89 12.79 -17.21
N PHE A 360 -10.12 13.96 -17.81
CA PHE A 360 -11.34 14.76 -17.72
C PHE A 360 -11.74 15.15 -16.30
N PHE A 361 -10.80 15.08 -15.35
CA PHE A 361 -11.00 15.60 -14.01
C PHE A 361 -11.21 17.11 -14.06
N SER A 362 -12.25 17.57 -13.37
CA SER A 362 -12.46 18.97 -13.04
C SER A 362 -13.21 19.07 -11.72
N TRP A 363 -12.94 20.13 -10.95
CA TRP A 363 -13.65 20.36 -9.70
C TRP A 363 -15.12 20.63 -9.94
N THR A 364 -15.48 21.23 -11.08
CA THR A 364 -16.87 21.38 -11.53
C THR A 364 -17.58 20.04 -11.68
N ASN A 365 -16.94 19.02 -12.27
CA ASN A 365 -17.54 17.68 -12.41
C ASN A 365 -17.75 17.02 -11.04
N VAL A 366 -16.75 17.12 -10.15
CA VAL A 366 -16.85 16.59 -8.77
C VAL A 366 -17.98 17.26 -7.99
N LYS A 367 -18.10 18.59 -8.05
CA LYS A 367 -19.21 19.34 -7.44
C LYS A 367 -20.57 18.93 -8.03
N THR A 368 -20.65 18.77 -9.34
CA THR A 368 -21.89 18.36 -10.03
C THR A 368 -22.31 16.97 -9.59
N MET A 369 -21.35 16.04 -9.44
CA MET A 369 -21.59 14.72 -8.89
C MET A 369 -22.14 14.80 -7.46
N PHE A 370 -21.58 15.66 -6.60
CA PHE A 370 -22.08 15.86 -5.23
C PHE A 370 -23.50 16.41 -5.20
N TYR A 371 -23.78 17.43 -6.02
CA TYR A 371 -25.11 18.03 -6.13
C TYR A 371 -26.17 17.03 -6.59
N LYS A 372 -25.86 16.21 -7.61
CA LYS A 372 -26.78 15.20 -8.14
C LYS A 372 -27.08 14.04 -7.17
N HIS A 373 -26.30 13.90 -6.10
CA HIS A 373 -26.42 12.82 -5.13
C HIS A 373 -26.73 13.33 -3.71
N ASP A 374 -27.29 14.53 -3.57
CA ASP A 374 -27.66 15.16 -2.30
C ASP A 374 -26.53 15.21 -1.26
N ILE A 375 -25.27 15.29 -1.72
CA ILE A 375 -24.12 15.51 -0.85
C ILE A 375 -24.02 17.03 -0.63
N ALA A 376 -24.63 17.51 0.45
CA ALA A 376 -24.67 18.93 0.78
C ALA A 376 -23.29 19.48 1.18
N GLY A 377 -22.90 20.61 0.56
CA GLY A 377 -22.01 21.63 1.13
C GLY A 377 -20.58 21.22 1.50
N SER A 378 -19.72 20.92 0.52
CA SER A 378 -18.26 20.84 0.76
C SER A 378 -17.63 22.23 0.75
N GLU A 379 -16.94 22.62 1.83
CA GLU A 379 -16.14 23.84 1.85
C GLU A 379 -14.82 23.62 1.10
N ILE A 380 -14.58 24.40 0.03
CA ILE A 380 -13.33 24.32 -0.73
C ILE A 380 -12.32 25.30 -0.15
N LYS A 381 -11.13 24.79 0.16
CA LYS A 381 -10.02 25.54 0.73
C LYS A 381 -8.78 25.37 -0.13
N VAL A 382 -8.10 26.49 -0.40
CA VAL A 382 -6.93 26.55 -1.27
C VAL A 382 -5.68 26.89 -0.45
N LEU A 383 -4.70 25.99 -0.46
CA LEU A 383 -3.36 26.17 0.07
C LEU A 383 -2.47 26.83 -1.00
N ARG A 384 -2.07 28.08 -0.76
CA ARG A 384 -1.23 28.86 -1.68
C ARG A 384 0.26 28.77 -1.37
N THR A 385 0.61 28.54 -0.10
CA THR A 385 2.00 28.46 0.38
C THR A 385 2.69 27.19 -0.11
N ASN A 386 3.93 27.30 -0.57
CA ASN A 386 4.81 26.21 -0.97
C ASN A 386 6.03 26.17 -0.06
N TYR A 387 6.17 25.05 0.65
CA TYR A 387 7.20 24.83 1.65
C TYR A 387 8.43 24.10 1.10
N ARG A 388 8.44 23.79 -0.20
CA ARG A 388 9.35 22.84 -0.83
C ARG A 388 10.27 23.48 -1.85
N ASN A 389 9.72 24.16 -2.84
CA ASN A 389 10.47 24.71 -3.97
C ASN A 389 11.17 26.01 -3.55
N SER A 390 12.31 26.32 -4.18
CA SER A 390 12.99 27.60 -4.02
C SER A 390 12.18 28.77 -4.59
N VAL A 391 12.52 29.99 -4.17
CA VAL A 391 11.84 31.22 -4.57
C VAL A 391 11.89 31.40 -6.10
N ASP A 392 13.07 31.22 -6.71
CA ASP A 392 13.25 31.34 -8.17
C ASP A 392 12.41 30.33 -8.95
N ILE A 393 12.35 29.08 -8.49
CA ILE A 393 11.56 28.02 -9.14
C ILE A 393 10.06 28.35 -9.04
N THR A 394 9.63 28.81 -7.87
CA THR A 394 8.23 29.23 -7.63
C THR A 394 7.86 30.40 -8.53
N SER A 395 8.76 31.38 -8.70
CA SER A 395 8.56 32.53 -9.61
C SER A 395 8.35 32.09 -11.06
N VAL A 396 9.19 31.20 -11.57
CA VAL A 396 9.04 30.67 -12.95
C VAL A 396 7.76 29.84 -13.09
N ALA A 397 7.42 29.01 -12.09
CA ALA A 397 6.18 28.24 -12.09
C ALA A 397 4.94 29.15 -12.10
N ASN A 398 4.94 30.23 -11.32
CA ASN A 398 3.87 31.23 -11.29
C ASN A 398 3.69 31.93 -12.63
N LYS A 399 4.77 32.41 -13.25
CA LYS A 399 4.71 33.00 -14.60
C LYS A 399 4.09 32.03 -15.61
N LEU A 400 4.43 30.73 -15.53
CA LEU A 400 3.83 29.72 -16.39
C LEU A 400 2.33 29.54 -16.12
N LEU A 401 1.88 29.58 -14.86
CA LEU A 401 0.46 29.54 -14.50
C LEU A 401 -0.30 30.78 -15.00
N MET A 402 0.35 31.96 -14.99
CA MET A 402 -0.23 33.19 -15.53
C MET A 402 -0.40 33.10 -17.05
N VAL A 403 0.62 32.60 -17.77
CA VAL A 403 0.50 32.29 -19.21
C VAL A 403 -0.64 31.30 -19.48
N LYS A 404 -0.74 30.24 -18.66
CA LYS A 404 -1.82 29.26 -18.74
C LYS A 404 -3.18 29.94 -18.60
N ASN A 405 -3.36 30.79 -17.60
CA ASN A 405 -4.62 31.49 -17.39
C ASN A 405 -4.93 32.47 -18.54
N ALA A 406 -3.94 33.23 -19.00
CA ALA A 406 -4.13 34.17 -20.11
C ALA A 406 -4.56 33.46 -21.40
N ARG A 407 -3.97 32.29 -21.70
CA ARG A 407 -4.30 31.53 -22.92
C ARG A 407 -5.62 30.78 -22.83
N PHE A 408 -5.81 30.01 -21.76
CA PHE A 408 -6.89 29.03 -21.68
C PHE A 408 -8.11 29.54 -20.91
N GLY A 409 -7.98 30.68 -20.23
CA GLY A 409 -8.89 31.07 -19.16
C GLY A 409 -8.89 30.04 -18.04
N SER A 410 -9.82 30.23 -17.11
CA SER A 410 -10.07 29.30 -16.01
C SER A 410 -11.32 28.45 -16.30
N ILE A 411 -11.19 27.12 -16.21
CA ILE A 411 -12.37 26.24 -16.16
C ILE A 411 -12.97 26.28 -14.75
N ASP A 412 -12.10 26.17 -13.74
CA ASP A 412 -12.46 26.20 -12.32
C ASP A 412 -11.76 27.40 -11.66
N LYS A 413 -12.49 28.18 -10.85
CA LYS A 413 -11.91 29.30 -10.09
C LYS A 413 -10.87 28.79 -9.07
N GLU A 414 -11.07 27.58 -8.59
CA GLU A 414 -10.30 26.95 -7.52
C GLU A 414 -8.94 26.41 -7.97
N SER A 415 -8.73 26.28 -9.28
CA SER A 415 -7.46 25.87 -9.90
C SER A 415 -6.56 27.06 -10.24
N THR A 416 -7.05 28.27 -10.00
CA THR A 416 -6.47 29.53 -10.47
C THR A 416 -5.96 30.33 -9.29
N TYR A 417 -4.77 29.95 -8.81
CA TYR A 417 -4.06 30.63 -7.73
C TYR A 417 -2.56 30.62 -8.01
N LEU A 418 -1.88 31.67 -7.56
CA LEU A 418 -0.43 31.72 -7.54
C LEU A 418 0.11 31.08 -6.26
N VAL A 419 1.31 30.54 -6.38
CA VAL A 419 2.04 29.87 -5.32
C VAL A 419 2.90 30.89 -4.57
N GLN A 420 2.81 30.91 -3.25
CA GLN A 420 3.64 31.75 -2.38
C GLN A 420 4.82 30.91 -1.88
N SER A 421 6.05 31.34 -2.14
CA SER A 421 7.25 30.69 -1.58
C SER A 421 7.60 31.28 -0.22
N LEU A 422 8.30 30.52 0.62
CA LEU A 422 8.97 31.07 1.79
C LEU A 422 10.32 31.64 1.35
N ASP A 423 10.63 32.87 1.78
CA ASP A 423 11.83 33.64 1.40
C ASP A 423 13.18 32.96 1.79
N GLU A 424 13.15 31.83 2.49
CA GLU A 424 14.32 31.16 3.07
C GLU A 424 14.90 30.05 2.16
N ASN A 425 14.14 29.50 1.21
CA ASN A 425 14.61 28.42 0.34
C ASN A 425 15.50 28.95 -0.79
N LYS A 426 16.81 29.01 -0.55
CA LYS A 426 17.82 29.43 -1.53
C LYS A 426 18.01 28.37 -2.63
N GLY A 427 17.89 28.81 -3.87
CA GLY A 427 18.00 27.98 -5.06
C GLY A 427 18.21 28.84 -6.31
N SER A 428 18.26 28.22 -7.49
CA SER A 428 18.44 28.97 -8.74
C SER A 428 17.79 28.31 -9.94
N VAL A 429 17.31 29.15 -10.87
CA VAL A 429 16.91 28.69 -12.21
C VAL A 429 18.01 29.06 -13.21
N ASN A 430 18.45 28.07 -13.99
CA ASN A 430 19.57 28.19 -14.91
C ASN A 430 19.14 27.78 -16.32
N PHE A 431 19.31 28.68 -17.29
CA PHE A 431 18.98 28.43 -18.70
C PHE A 431 20.25 28.28 -19.55
N TYR A 432 20.27 27.27 -20.42
CA TYR A 432 21.39 26.98 -21.32
C TYR A 432 20.89 26.71 -22.74
N ILE A 433 21.65 27.19 -23.74
CA ILE A 433 21.48 26.74 -25.12
C ILE A 433 22.17 25.39 -25.25
N ASP A 434 21.44 24.45 -25.83
CA ASP A 434 21.94 23.12 -26.04
C ASP A 434 23.18 23.11 -26.95
N SER A 435 24.22 22.41 -26.50
CA SER A 435 25.42 22.16 -27.29
C SER A 435 26.13 20.92 -26.78
N ALA A 436 26.94 20.29 -27.63
CA ALA A 436 27.73 19.12 -27.24
C ALA A 436 28.62 19.41 -26.00
N LYS A 437 29.14 20.63 -25.88
CA LYS A 437 29.94 21.07 -24.73
C LYS A 437 29.12 21.09 -23.43
N ILE A 438 27.94 21.72 -23.46
CA ILE A 438 27.06 21.82 -22.29
C ILE A 438 26.55 20.43 -21.87
N ARG A 439 26.07 19.62 -22.83
CA ARG A 439 25.63 18.24 -22.56
C ARG A 439 26.73 17.40 -21.91
N LYS A 440 27.97 17.47 -22.43
CA LYS A 440 29.12 16.75 -21.87
C LYS A 440 29.46 17.22 -20.46
N GLN A 441 29.47 18.54 -20.21
CA GLN A 441 29.74 19.09 -18.87
C GLN A 441 28.69 18.66 -17.85
N LEU A 442 27.41 18.75 -18.20
CA LEU A 442 26.32 18.33 -17.32
C LEU A 442 26.37 16.83 -17.05
N ASN A 443 26.54 16.01 -18.07
CA ASN A 443 26.65 14.56 -17.90
C ASN A 443 27.80 14.20 -16.96
N ASN A 444 28.98 14.80 -17.13
CA ASN A 444 30.13 14.50 -16.29
C ASN A 444 29.92 14.93 -14.83
N LYS A 445 29.31 16.11 -14.61
CA LYS A 445 29.13 16.67 -13.26
C LYS A 445 27.95 16.08 -12.48
N THR A 446 26.95 15.54 -13.18
CA THR A 446 25.66 15.12 -12.56
C THR A 446 25.37 13.63 -12.69
N GLY A 447 26.03 12.92 -13.63
CA GLY A 447 25.67 11.56 -14.00
C GLY A 447 25.84 10.49 -12.91
N ARG A 448 26.57 10.81 -11.83
CA ARG A 448 26.80 9.92 -10.67
C ARG A 448 26.20 10.45 -9.36
N SER A 449 25.29 11.41 -9.44
CA SER A 449 24.58 11.95 -8.29
C SER A 449 23.13 11.49 -8.25
N THR A 450 22.69 11.02 -7.08
CA THR A 450 21.28 10.76 -6.76
C THR A 450 20.48 12.05 -6.54
N ARG A 451 21.14 13.21 -6.43
CA ARG A 451 20.50 14.52 -6.23
C ARG A 451 20.07 15.20 -7.53
N PHE A 452 20.40 14.63 -8.68
CA PHE A 452 20.06 15.14 -9.99
C PHE A 452 19.20 14.14 -10.74
N ALA A 453 18.08 14.60 -11.30
CA ALA A 453 17.32 13.83 -12.27
C ALA A 453 17.15 14.60 -13.58
N LEU A 454 17.18 13.86 -14.68
CA LEU A 454 16.99 14.36 -16.03
C LEU A 454 15.57 14.01 -16.48
N LEU A 455 14.81 15.03 -16.88
CA LEU A 455 13.47 14.87 -17.42
C LEU A 455 13.46 15.18 -18.91
N VAL A 456 12.61 14.47 -19.62
CA VAL A 456 12.26 14.67 -21.04
C VAL A 456 10.76 14.58 -21.23
N MET A 457 10.23 15.12 -22.33
CA MET A 457 8.78 15.16 -22.56
C MET A 457 8.18 13.76 -22.83
N THR A 458 8.79 13.01 -23.76
CA THR A 458 8.22 11.74 -24.26
C THR A 458 9.14 10.53 -24.05
N GLN A 459 8.62 9.32 -24.28
CA GLN A 459 9.43 8.11 -24.18
C GLN A 459 10.47 8.03 -25.31
N GLU A 460 10.15 8.55 -26.49
CA GLU A 460 11.05 8.65 -27.64
C GLU A 460 12.24 9.56 -27.32
N ASP A 461 11.99 10.69 -26.64
CA ASP A 461 13.03 11.61 -26.20
C ASP A 461 13.97 10.98 -25.18
N LYS A 462 13.44 10.11 -24.32
CA LYS A 462 14.21 9.33 -23.34
C LYS A 462 15.27 8.47 -24.03
N LEU A 463 14.90 7.79 -25.13
CA LEU A 463 15.83 6.97 -25.90
C LEU A 463 16.97 7.81 -26.52
N ALA A 464 16.67 9.02 -26.99
CA ALA A 464 17.69 9.93 -27.51
C ALA A 464 18.61 10.43 -26.38
N ALA A 465 18.05 10.85 -25.25
CA ALA A 465 18.79 11.36 -24.10
C ALA A 465 19.77 10.33 -23.53
N ARG A 466 19.39 9.03 -23.46
CA ARG A 466 20.25 7.92 -23.00
C ARG A 466 21.55 7.73 -23.77
N ARG A 467 21.57 8.13 -25.04
CA ARG A 467 22.79 8.02 -25.85
C ARG A 467 23.88 8.95 -25.30
N ILE A 468 23.47 10.08 -24.73
CA ILE A 468 24.35 11.16 -24.28
C ILE A 468 24.55 11.13 -22.76
N PHE A 469 23.44 11.14 -22.01
CA PHE A 469 23.46 11.16 -20.56
C PHE A 469 23.54 9.73 -20.01
N LYS A 470 24.50 9.48 -19.12
CA LYS A 470 24.78 8.17 -18.51
C LYS A 470 24.23 8.05 -17.08
N THR A 471 23.33 8.96 -16.69
CA THR A 471 22.59 8.83 -15.43
C THR A 471 21.48 7.78 -15.58
N PRO A 472 21.28 6.90 -14.58
CA PRO A 472 20.10 6.05 -14.54
C PRO A 472 18.84 6.83 -14.13
N LEU A 473 18.97 8.04 -13.57
CA LEU A 473 17.86 8.90 -13.14
C LEU A 473 17.31 9.75 -14.29
N LEU A 474 16.90 9.07 -15.36
CA LEU A 474 16.31 9.67 -16.54
C LEU A 474 14.85 9.22 -16.66
N PHE A 475 13.94 10.18 -16.73
CA PHE A 475 12.49 9.96 -16.72
C PHE A 475 11.82 10.74 -17.84
N CYS A 476 10.80 10.16 -18.48
CA CYS A 476 9.84 10.98 -19.20
C CYS A 476 8.89 11.68 -18.21
N ILE A 477 8.17 12.72 -18.63
CA ILE A 477 7.33 13.51 -17.70
C ILE A 477 6.25 12.67 -17.00
N HIS A 478 5.75 11.65 -17.68
CA HIS A 478 4.79 10.67 -17.17
C HIS A 478 5.38 9.87 -16.00
N GLU A 479 6.65 9.50 -16.11
CA GLU A 479 7.39 8.78 -15.09
C GLU A 479 7.79 9.69 -13.92
N ALA A 480 7.95 11.00 -14.15
CA ALA A 480 8.37 11.99 -13.15
C ALA A 480 7.29 12.27 -12.07
N LYS A 481 6.08 11.73 -12.22
CA LYS A 481 5.02 11.95 -11.24
C LYS A 481 5.34 11.28 -9.90
N GLY A 482 5.21 12.03 -8.79
CA GLY A 482 5.56 11.56 -7.44
C GLY A 482 7.07 11.51 -7.15
N LEU A 483 7.90 11.96 -8.09
CA LEU A 483 9.35 12.07 -7.93
C LEU A 483 9.76 13.51 -7.66
N GLU A 484 10.76 13.67 -6.80
CA GLU A 484 11.29 14.98 -6.39
C GLU A 484 12.79 14.84 -6.19
N TYR A 485 13.54 15.86 -6.63
CA TYR A 485 14.99 15.90 -6.52
C TYR A 485 15.46 17.31 -6.19
N ASP A 486 16.59 17.42 -5.49
CA ASP A 486 17.25 18.70 -5.21
C ASP A 486 17.48 19.49 -6.51
N ASN A 487 17.85 18.78 -7.58
CA ASN A 487 18.18 19.37 -8.86
C ASN A 487 17.46 18.64 -10.01
N ILE A 488 16.80 19.40 -10.88
CA ILE A 488 16.17 18.85 -12.09
C ILE A 488 16.79 19.47 -13.33
N ILE A 489 17.03 18.63 -14.32
CA ILE A 489 17.44 19.03 -15.66
C ILE A 489 16.26 18.77 -16.62
N LEU A 490 15.73 19.81 -17.25
CA LEU A 490 14.74 19.70 -18.32
C LEU A 490 15.47 19.80 -19.66
N LEU A 491 15.33 18.77 -20.51
CA LEU A 491 15.99 18.72 -21.81
C LEU A 491 14.99 18.82 -22.96
N ASP A 492 15.12 19.89 -23.74
CA ASP A 492 14.38 20.16 -24.99
C ASP A 492 12.85 20.03 -24.85
N PHE A 493 12.29 20.53 -23.74
CA PHE A 493 10.84 20.53 -23.53
C PHE A 493 10.14 21.43 -24.54
N VAL A 494 10.67 22.63 -24.75
CA VAL A 494 10.04 23.67 -25.58
C VAL A 494 10.44 23.51 -27.04
N SER A 495 11.73 23.37 -27.34
CA SER A 495 12.25 23.44 -28.71
C SER A 495 11.74 22.33 -29.61
N LYS A 496 11.57 21.11 -29.07
CA LYS A 496 10.97 19.99 -29.81
C LYS A 496 9.48 20.13 -30.05
N ASN A 497 8.79 20.92 -29.21
CA ASN A 497 7.35 21.11 -29.22
C ASN A 497 7.02 22.59 -29.51
N SER A 498 7.83 23.19 -30.39
CA SER A 498 7.84 24.65 -30.59
C SER A 498 6.55 25.17 -31.20
N GLN A 499 5.90 24.38 -32.07
CA GLN A 499 4.61 24.75 -32.65
C GLN A 499 3.56 24.94 -31.56
N GLU A 500 3.47 23.99 -30.64
CA GLU A 500 2.51 23.99 -29.55
C GLU A 500 2.80 25.10 -28.55
N PHE A 501 4.06 25.29 -28.16
CA PHE A 501 4.43 26.37 -27.23
C PHE A 501 4.29 27.78 -27.84
N ASN A 502 4.53 27.95 -29.14
CA ASN A 502 4.27 29.22 -29.81
C ASN A 502 2.77 29.53 -29.87
N GLN A 503 1.94 28.52 -30.13
CA GLN A 503 0.48 28.66 -30.05
C GLN A 503 0.02 29.04 -28.63
N ILE A 504 0.62 28.44 -27.60
CA ILE A 504 0.34 28.79 -26.20
C ILE A 504 0.68 30.25 -25.89
N ALA A 505 1.83 30.73 -26.36
CA ALA A 505 2.32 32.09 -26.08
C ALA A 505 1.69 33.16 -26.98
N GLN A 506 1.03 32.77 -28.07
CA GLN A 506 0.52 33.69 -29.08
C GLN A 506 -0.47 34.70 -28.49
N GLY A 507 -0.14 35.99 -28.65
CA GLY A 507 -0.97 37.10 -28.20
C GLY A 507 -0.84 37.44 -26.71
N ILE A 508 0.08 36.80 -25.98
CA ILE A 508 0.36 37.08 -24.57
C ILE A 508 1.61 37.97 -24.48
N THR A 509 1.51 39.05 -23.70
CA THR A 509 2.56 40.03 -23.47
C THR A 509 3.09 39.95 -22.04
N LYS A 510 4.21 40.64 -21.75
CA LYS A 510 4.74 40.70 -20.38
C LYS A 510 3.79 41.40 -19.41
N ASN A 511 3.03 42.40 -19.88
CA ASN A 511 2.04 43.12 -19.07
C ASN A 511 0.91 42.20 -18.57
N ASP A 512 0.57 41.17 -19.35
CA ASP A 512 -0.41 40.14 -18.93
C ASP A 512 0.10 39.30 -17.73
N LEU A 513 1.40 39.41 -17.40
CA LEU A 513 2.08 38.69 -16.33
C LEU A 513 2.47 39.59 -15.13
N GLU A 514 2.03 40.86 -15.10
CA GLU A 514 2.39 41.82 -14.04
C GLU A 514 1.42 41.82 -12.85
N ASN A 515 0.18 41.33 -13.03
CA ASN A 515 -0.81 41.29 -11.95
C ASN A 515 -0.57 40.10 -11.01
N GLU A 516 -0.38 40.37 -9.71
CA GLU A 516 -0.25 39.33 -8.68
C GLU A 516 -1.55 38.53 -8.44
N ASP A 517 -2.70 39.07 -8.86
CA ASP A 517 -3.99 38.38 -8.82
C ASP A 517 -4.42 37.91 -10.21
N ILE A 518 -4.65 36.61 -10.34
CA ILE A 518 -5.15 36.04 -11.59
C ILE A 518 -6.65 36.33 -11.73
N ALA A 519 -7.01 37.17 -12.70
CA ALA A 519 -8.42 37.43 -13.03
C ALA A 519 -9.08 36.16 -13.61
N PHE A 520 -10.23 35.79 -13.03
CA PHE A 520 -11.06 34.70 -13.56
C PHE A 520 -11.69 35.14 -14.89
N SER A 521 -11.34 34.44 -15.97
CA SER A 521 -11.92 34.66 -17.30
C SER A 521 -12.35 33.32 -17.90
N ARG A 522 -13.52 33.29 -18.55
CA ARG A 522 -13.95 32.14 -19.36
C ARG A 522 -13.40 32.32 -20.77
N GLY A 523 -12.84 31.25 -21.35
CA GLY A 523 -12.29 31.28 -22.71
C GLY A 523 -13.29 31.85 -23.74
N LYS A 524 -12.78 32.69 -24.65
CA LYS A 524 -13.59 33.45 -25.63
C LYS A 524 -14.28 32.55 -26.67
N ASP A 525 -13.69 31.40 -27.01
CA ASP A 525 -14.25 30.41 -27.94
C ASP A 525 -14.41 29.04 -27.24
N LYS A 526 -15.60 28.45 -27.33
CA LYS A 526 -15.95 27.16 -26.71
C LYS A 526 -15.78 25.97 -27.67
N SER A 527 -15.51 26.23 -28.95
CA SER A 527 -15.46 25.24 -30.02
C SER A 527 -14.03 24.77 -30.38
N ASP A 528 -13.01 25.53 -29.97
CA ASP A 528 -11.61 25.25 -30.29
C ASP A 528 -11.00 24.15 -29.37
N LYS A 529 -10.89 22.92 -29.89
CA LYS A 529 -10.23 21.77 -29.23
C LYS A 529 -8.70 21.86 -29.22
N SER A 530 -8.08 22.74 -30.03
CA SER A 530 -6.60 22.85 -30.05
C SER A 530 -6.06 23.24 -28.67
N LEU A 531 -6.81 24.05 -27.94
CA LEU A 531 -6.49 24.52 -26.60
C LEU A 531 -6.41 23.40 -25.55
N ASP A 532 -7.23 22.35 -25.65
CA ASP A 532 -7.17 21.22 -24.70
C ASP A 532 -5.96 20.31 -24.96
N ALA A 533 -5.54 20.17 -26.22
CA ALA A 533 -4.29 19.49 -26.56
C ALA A 533 -3.06 20.25 -26.02
N TYR A 534 -3.09 21.59 -26.06
CA TYR A 534 -2.01 22.43 -25.54
C TYR A 534 -1.89 22.43 -24.02
N LYS A 535 -2.95 22.10 -23.27
CA LYS A 535 -2.90 21.97 -21.81
C LYS A 535 -1.92 20.89 -21.35
N PHE A 536 -1.77 19.81 -22.13
CA PHE A 536 -0.76 18.79 -21.87
C PHE A 536 0.64 19.39 -21.74
N TYR A 537 1.03 20.24 -22.69
CA TYR A 537 2.38 20.80 -22.78
C TYR A 537 2.68 21.77 -21.63
N ILE A 538 1.73 22.66 -21.32
CA ILE A 538 1.91 23.62 -20.23
C ILE A 538 1.90 22.94 -18.86
N ASN A 539 1.03 21.94 -18.64
CA ASN A 539 1.01 21.16 -17.40
C ASN A 539 2.26 20.29 -17.29
N SER A 540 2.74 19.70 -18.38
CA SER A 540 3.99 18.93 -18.40
C SER A 540 5.19 19.78 -18.01
N LEU A 541 5.28 21.01 -18.56
CA LEU A 541 6.34 21.95 -18.19
C LEU A 541 6.20 22.39 -16.73
N TYR A 542 4.99 22.68 -16.25
CA TYR A 542 4.72 23.02 -14.85
C TYR A 542 5.11 21.88 -13.89
N VAL A 543 4.72 20.64 -14.22
CA VAL A 543 5.09 19.45 -13.46
C VAL A 543 6.61 19.28 -13.44
N GLY A 544 7.27 19.41 -14.59
CA GLY A 544 8.73 19.32 -14.70
C GLY A 544 9.47 20.35 -13.85
N ILE A 545 9.03 21.62 -13.90
CA ILE A 545 9.58 22.71 -13.07
C ILE A 545 9.40 22.40 -11.58
N THR A 546 8.19 21.99 -11.18
CA THR A 546 7.85 21.79 -9.76
C THR A 546 8.46 20.52 -9.14
N ARG A 547 9.09 19.64 -9.93
CA ARG A 547 9.89 18.51 -9.40
C ARG A 547 11.22 18.94 -8.77
N ALA A 548 11.68 20.17 -9.06
CA ALA A 548 12.95 20.69 -8.59
C ALA A 548 12.82 21.34 -7.22
N ILE A 549 13.51 20.84 -6.20
CA ILE A 549 13.46 21.43 -4.86
C ILE A 549 14.33 22.70 -4.79
N LYS A 550 15.61 22.63 -5.18
CA LYS A 550 16.58 23.73 -5.06
C LYS A 550 16.90 24.38 -6.40
N ASN A 551 17.39 23.58 -7.36
CA ASN A 551 17.89 24.12 -8.63
C ASN A 551 17.19 23.51 -9.84
N LEU A 552 16.90 24.37 -10.81
CA LEU A 552 16.33 23.97 -12.09
C LEU A 552 17.30 24.32 -13.21
N TYR A 553 17.57 23.37 -14.09
CA TYR A 553 18.43 23.51 -15.26
C TYR A 553 17.59 23.27 -16.52
N ILE A 554 17.39 24.28 -17.34
CA ILE A 554 16.61 24.20 -18.57
C ILE A 554 17.58 24.26 -19.76
N ILE A 555 17.55 23.24 -20.61
CA ILE A 555 18.42 23.11 -21.78
C ILE A 555 17.55 23.04 -23.02
N GLU A 556 17.73 23.98 -23.92
CA GLU A 556 16.91 24.09 -25.12
C GLU A 556 17.77 24.30 -26.36
N SER A 557 17.43 23.60 -27.45
CA SER A 557 18.08 23.71 -28.75
C SER A 557 17.99 25.11 -29.36
N SER A 558 16.98 25.89 -28.99
CA SER A 558 16.82 27.27 -29.40
C SER A 558 16.35 28.13 -28.23
N ARG A 559 16.81 29.38 -28.18
CA ARG A 559 16.29 30.41 -27.27
C ARG A 559 15.16 31.26 -27.89
N LYS A 560 14.88 31.08 -29.18
CA LYS A 560 13.90 31.88 -29.95
C LYS A 560 12.48 31.36 -29.74
N HIS A 561 12.02 31.34 -28.49
CA HIS A 561 10.66 30.90 -28.13
C HIS A 561 10.02 31.94 -27.22
N ASP A 562 8.82 32.38 -27.58
CA ASP A 562 8.10 33.44 -26.84
C ASP A 562 7.80 33.00 -25.41
N ILE A 563 7.48 31.72 -25.20
CA ILE A 563 7.23 31.17 -23.86
C ILE A 563 8.45 31.34 -22.94
N LEU A 564 9.67 31.12 -23.43
CA LEU A 564 10.88 31.29 -22.61
C LEU A 564 11.09 32.76 -22.24
N ASN A 565 10.79 33.68 -23.16
CA ASN A 565 10.87 35.12 -22.88
C ASN A 565 9.84 35.57 -21.84
N LEU A 566 8.60 35.06 -21.92
CA LEU A 566 7.55 35.31 -20.92
C LEU A 566 7.95 34.81 -19.53
N LEU A 567 8.66 33.67 -19.45
CA LEU A 567 9.18 33.14 -18.19
C LEU A 567 10.41 33.91 -17.66
N GLY A 568 10.98 34.84 -18.43
CA GLY A 568 12.21 35.57 -18.10
C GLY A 568 13.49 34.76 -18.35
N LEU A 569 13.42 33.67 -19.13
CA LEU A 569 14.53 32.79 -19.47
C LEU A 569 15.21 33.23 -20.78
N VAL A 570 15.69 34.47 -20.81
CA VAL A 570 16.23 35.11 -22.04
C VAL A 570 17.75 34.99 -22.13
N GLU A 571 18.43 35.08 -20.99
CA GLU A 571 19.88 35.05 -20.91
C GLU A 571 20.39 33.63 -20.67
N ALA A 572 20.85 32.99 -21.75
CA ALA A 572 21.50 31.70 -21.67
C ALA A 572 22.89 31.83 -21.03
N LYS A 573 23.13 31.11 -19.94
CA LYS A 573 24.44 31.07 -19.29
C LYS A 573 25.44 30.35 -20.19
N GLN A 574 26.64 30.91 -20.32
CA GLN A 574 27.69 30.35 -21.20
C GLN A 574 28.48 29.21 -20.53
N GLN A 575 28.44 29.11 -19.20
CA GLN A 575 29.21 28.12 -18.43
C GLN A 575 28.34 27.40 -17.38
N VAL A 576 28.56 26.09 -17.25
CA VAL A 576 27.86 25.24 -16.27
C VAL A 576 28.57 25.31 -14.91
N ASN A 577 28.07 26.20 -14.04
CA ASN A 577 28.55 26.38 -12.67
C ASN A 577 27.85 25.41 -11.71
N ILE A 578 28.06 24.12 -11.94
CA ILE A 578 27.64 23.04 -11.04
C ILE A 578 28.89 22.49 -10.35
N LYS A 579 28.84 22.31 -9.03
CA LYS A 579 29.87 21.57 -8.29
C LYS A 579 29.70 20.09 -8.59
N GLU A 580 30.78 19.42 -8.99
CA GLU A 580 30.74 17.97 -9.19
C GLU A 580 30.36 17.31 -7.87
N GLU A 581 29.35 16.44 -7.95
CA GLU A 581 28.80 15.75 -6.79
C GLU A 581 28.66 14.27 -7.15
N VAL A 582 29.25 13.41 -6.32
CA VAL A 582 29.21 11.96 -6.49
C VAL A 582 28.52 11.39 -5.27
N SER A 583 27.39 10.73 -5.48
CA SER A 583 26.67 10.07 -4.41
C SER A 583 27.37 8.78 -4.01
N SER A 584 27.27 8.43 -2.73
CA SER A 584 27.82 7.19 -2.20
C SER A 584 27.06 5.96 -2.76
N LEU A 585 27.66 4.78 -2.65
CA LEU A 585 26.96 3.54 -3.03
C LEU A 585 25.71 3.31 -2.18
N ASP A 586 25.71 3.75 -0.93
CA ASP A 586 24.57 3.62 -0.03
C ASP A 586 23.42 4.55 -0.46
N ASP A 587 23.71 5.79 -0.86
CA ASP A 587 22.71 6.70 -1.44
C ASP A 587 22.06 6.07 -2.69
N TRP A 588 22.86 5.44 -3.55
CA TRP A 588 22.36 4.77 -4.76
C TRP A 588 21.50 3.54 -4.45
N LYS A 589 21.84 2.76 -3.41
CA LYS A 589 20.99 1.66 -2.95
C LYS A 589 19.64 2.18 -2.45
N GLU A 590 19.65 3.24 -1.65
CA GLU A 590 18.42 3.85 -1.14
C GLU A 590 17.54 4.40 -2.26
N GLU A 591 18.13 5.09 -3.25
CA GLU A 591 17.40 5.62 -4.39
C GLU A 591 16.83 4.49 -5.27
N ALA A 592 17.60 3.42 -5.54
CA ALA A 592 17.09 2.26 -6.28
C ALA A 592 15.89 1.61 -5.58
N ARG A 593 15.95 1.46 -4.25
CA ARG A 593 14.84 0.92 -3.45
C ARG A 593 13.62 1.85 -3.49
N LYS A 594 13.82 3.16 -3.33
CA LYS A 594 12.75 4.17 -3.42
C LYS A 594 12.06 4.12 -4.79
N LEU A 595 12.83 4.01 -5.87
CA LEU A 595 12.30 3.91 -7.22
C LEU A 595 11.52 2.61 -7.46
N GLU A 596 12.01 1.48 -6.97
CA GLU A 596 11.30 0.19 -7.03
C GLU A 596 9.96 0.25 -6.29
N LEU A 597 9.93 0.83 -5.09
CA LEU A 597 8.68 1.05 -4.35
C LEU A 597 7.69 1.98 -5.08
N GLN A 598 8.21 2.93 -5.87
CA GLN A 598 7.40 3.80 -6.74
C GLN A 598 7.01 3.17 -8.08
N GLY A 599 7.38 1.91 -8.33
CA GLY A 599 7.13 1.21 -9.59
C GLY A 599 8.01 1.68 -10.75
N LYS A 600 9.09 2.43 -10.48
CA LYS A 600 10.10 2.89 -11.45
C LYS A 600 11.20 1.84 -11.65
N ASN A 601 10.76 0.62 -11.95
CA ASN A 601 11.63 -0.57 -11.99
C ASN A 601 12.75 -0.44 -13.03
N GLU A 602 12.49 0.24 -14.15
CA GLU A 602 13.49 0.46 -15.18
C GLU A 602 14.73 1.20 -14.63
N GLN A 603 14.53 2.31 -13.92
CA GLN A 603 15.62 3.09 -13.34
C GLN A 603 16.26 2.36 -12.15
N ALA A 604 15.47 1.69 -11.31
CA ALA A 604 15.99 0.89 -10.22
C ALA A 604 16.91 -0.24 -10.71
N ASP A 605 16.50 -0.96 -11.76
CA ASP A 605 17.31 -2.03 -12.38
C ASP A 605 18.56 -1.46 -13.07
N GLU A 606 18.45 -0.28 -13.69
CA GLU A 606 19.59 0.41 -14.30
C GLU A 606 20.64 0.79 -13.23
N ILE A 607 20.23 1.30 -12.06
CA ILE A 607 21.13 1.56 -10.92
C ILE A 607 21.79 0.27 -10.44
N LYS A 608 21.00 -0.79 -10.20
CA LYS A 608 21.49 -2.09 -9.73
C LYS A 608 22.55 -2.67 -10.67
N LYS A 609 22.33 -2.54 -11.98
CA LYS A 609 23.23 -3.07 -13.02
C LYS A 609 24.48 -2.20 -13.25
N THR A 610 24.32 -0.89 -13.37
CA THR A 610 25.37 0.00 -13.88
C THR A 610 26.20 0.67 -12.78
N ILE A 611 25.58 1.03 -11.65
CA ILE A 611 26.23 1.74 -10.54
C ILE A 611 26.65 0.75 -9.46
N LEU A 612 25.72 -0.12 -9.02
CA LEU A 612 26.00 -1.10 -7.97
C LEU A 612 26.72 -2.35 -8.50
N ALA A 613 26.77 -2.53 -9.82
CA ALA A 613 27.43 -3.64 -10.51
C ALA A 613 27.03 -5.03 -9.95
N LEU A 614 25.77 -5.18 -9.54
CA LEU A 614 25.28 -6.43 -8.96
C LEU A 614 25.33 -7.56 -10.00
N GLN A 615 25.86 -8.69 -9.57
CA GLN A 615 25.95 -9.91 -10.37
C GLN A 615 24.80 -10.85 -10.02
N LYS A 616 24.34 -11.63 -11.00
CA LYS A 616 23.45 -12.76 -10.70
C LYS A 616 24.29 -13.88 -10.09
N PRO A 617 23.82 -14.55 -9.02
CA PRO A 617 24.48 -15.74 -8.50
C PRO A 617 24.64 -16.84 -9.56
N ASP A 618 25.72 -17.61 -9.47
CA ASP A 618 26.01 -18.74 -10.37
C ASP A 618 25.18 -20.01 -10.04
N TRP A 619 24.16 -19.85 -9.19
CA TRP A 619 23.25 -20.90 -8.79
C TRP A 619 21.80 -20.44 -8.95
N GLU A 620 20.92 -21.40 -9.18
CA GLU A 620 19.48 -21.20 -9.14
C GLU A 620 18.95 -21.61 -7.76
N PRO A 621 18.30 -20.71 -7.01
CA PRO A 621 17.66 -21.06 -5.75
C PRO A 621 16.59 -22.15 -5.92
N ILE A 622 16.52 -23.09 -4.97
CA ILE A 622 15.45 -24.08 -4.91
C ILE A 622 14.19 -23.38 -4.39
N THR A 623 13.16 -23.29 -5.24
CA THR A 623 11.88 -22.64 -4.98
C THR A 623 10.74 -23.64 -4.96
N PRO A 624 9.54 -23.27 -4.48
CA PRO A 624 8.36 -24.13 -4.56
C PRO A 624 7.99 -24.53 -6.01
N ASP A 625 8.37 -23.71 -7.00
CA ASP A 625 8.05 -23.94 -8.40
C ASP A 625 9.00 -24.99 -9.04
N ASN A 626 10.26 -25.08 -8.60
CA ASN A 626 11.26 -26.00 -9.19
C ASN A 626 11.65 -27.22 -8.31
N ILE A 627 11.24 -27.26 -7.04
CA ILE A 627 11.53 -28.40 -6.12
C ILE A 627 11.00 -29.73 -6.65
N GLY A 628 9.86 -29.74 -7.36
CA GLY A 628 9.30 -30.95 -7.96
C GLY A 628 10.25 -31.60 -8.98
N ASP A 629 10.93 -30.79 -9.79
CA ASP A 629 11.89 -31.30 -10.78
C ASP A 629 13.21 -31.72 -10.13
N LEU A 630 13.62 -31.06 -9.05
CA LEU A 630 14.74 -31.54 -8.23
C LEU A 630 14.41 -32.90 -7.60
N LYS A 631 13.21 -33.08 -7.04
CA LYS A 631 12.75 -34.36 -6.48
C LYS A 631 12.76 -35.47 -7.54
N LYS A 632 12.23 -35.21 -8.74
CA LYS A 632 12.29 -36.18 -9.87
C LYS A 632 13.72 -36.60 -10.18
N LYS A 633 14.65 -35.65 -10.30
CA LYS A 633 16.06 -35.95 -10.62
C LYS A 633 16.81 -36.66 -9.48
N ALA A 634 16.49 -36.34 -8.22
CA ALA A 634 17.18 -36.88 -7.05
C ALA A 634 16.66 -38.27 -6.64
N LEU A 635 15.36 -38.51 -6.84
CA LEU A 635 14.66 -39.73 -6.42
C LEU A 635 14.44 -40.72 -7.56
N ASP A 636 14.99 -40.47 -8.75
CA ASP A 636 14.95 -41.43 -9.86
C ASP A 636 15.74 -42.70 -9.49
N PRO A 637 15.09 -43.88 -9.39
CA PRO A 637 15.80 -45.13 -9.13
C PRO A 637 16.65 -45.59 -10.33
N ASN A 638 16.34 -45.12 -11.54
CA ASN A 638 17.03 -45.51 -12.78
C ASN A 638 18.23 -44.61 -13.11
N SER A 639 18.41 -43.48 -12.42
CA SER A 639 19.49 -42.53 -12.68
C SER A 639 20.13 -42.00 -11.39
N TYR A 640 21.41 -42.30 -11.18
CA TYR A 640 22.14 -41.80 -10.01
C TYR A 640 22.66 -40.37 -10.23
N ASN A 641 21.92 -39.37 -9.74
CA ASN A 641 22.36 -37.98 -9.75
C ASN A 641 22.82 -37.52 -8.36
N LYS A 642 24.14 -37.61 -8.09
CA LYS A 642 24.73 -37.22 -6.80
C LYS A 642 24.44 -35.76 -6.42
N LYS A 643 24.57 -34.82 -7.37
CA LYS A 643 24.35 -33.38 -7.12
C LYS A 643 22.91 -33.10 -6.74
N ALA A 644 21.95 -33.71 -7.43
CA ALA A 644 20.52 -33.59 -7.11
C ALA A 644 20.19 -34.20 -5.75
N LYS A 645 20.72 -35.40 -5.44
CA LYS A 645 20.55 -36.05 -4.13
C LYS A 645 21.14 -35.22 -2.98
N ASP A 646 22.37 -34.70 -3.14
CA ASP A 646 23.00 -33.83 -2.14
C ASP A 646 22.17 -32.55 -1.90
N LEU A 647 21.68 -31.89 -2.96
CA LEU A 647 20.84 -30.69 -2.85
C LEU A 647 19.49 -30.98 -2.18
N LEU A 648 18.80 -32.05 -2.60
CA LEU A 648 17.53 -32.44 -2.01
C LEU A 648 17.68 -32.81 -0.53
N PHE A 649 18.76 -33.52 -0.17
CA PHE A 649 19.02 -33.89 1.22
C PHE A 649 19.23 -32.67 2.11
N VAL A 650 20.05 -31.70 1.69
CA VAL A 650 20.29 -30.47 2.46
C VAL A 650 19.00 -29.65 2.57
N TYR A 651 18.27 -29.48 1.46
CA TYR A 651 16.95 -28.85 1.46
C TYR A 651 16.03 -29.52 2.49
N ALA A 652 15.97 -30.85 2.48
CA ALA A 652 15.08 -31.61 3.35
C ALA A 652 15.43 -31.46 4.84
N LEU A 653 16.72 -31.34 5.19
CA LEU A 653 17.14 -31.04 6.55
C LEU A 653 16.74 -29.61 6.99
N LEU A 654 16.91 -28.60 6.13
CA LEU A 654 16.59 -27.21 6.44
C LEU A 654 15.08 -26.96 6.58
N TYR A 655 14.28 -27.65 5.77
CA TYR A 655 12.83 -27.50 5.72
C TYR A 655 12.06 -28.63 6.44
N ASN A 656 12.75 -29.57 7.09
CA ASN A 656 12.15 -30.73 7.77
C ASN A 656 11.22 -31.57 6.86
N ASP A 657 11.65 -31.81 5.62
CA ASP A 657 10.94 -32.65 4.64
C ASP A 657 11.31 -34.12 4.88
N ASN A 658 10.71 -34.72 5.91
CA ASN A 658 10.99 -36.10 6.33
C ASN A 658 10.70 -37.13 5.23
N ASP A 659 9.65 -36.92 4.42
CA ASP A 659 9.32 -37.79 3.28
C ASP A 659 10.47 -37.89 2.27
N SER A 660 11.12 -36.76 1.97
CA SER A 660 12.28 -36.77 1.06
C SER A 660 13.50 -37.43 1.69
N ILE A 661 13.69 -37.30 3.01
CA ILE A 661 14.78 -37.98 3.74
C ILE A 661 14.57 -39.49 3.70
N GLU A 662 13.36 -39.97 4.01
CA GLU A 662 13.00 -41.40 3.99
C GLU A 662 13.22 -42.01 2.60
N LYS A 663 12.71 -41.38 1.54
CA LYS A 663 12.92 -41.85 0.16
C LYS A 663 14.38 -41.86 -0.26
N LEU A 664 15.19 -40.90 0.20
CA LEU A 664 16.63 -40.93 -0.06
C LEU A 664 17.32 -42.10 0.66
N ALA A 665 16.90 -42.41 1.90
CA ALA A 665 17.40 -43.54 2.65
C ALA A 665 17.01 -44.88 2.00
N GLU A 666 15.77 -45.02 1.49
CA GLU A 666 15.33 -46.18 0.71
C GLU A 666 16.19 -46.41 -0.54
N LEU A 667 16.63 -45.32 -1.19
CA LEU A 667 17.58 -45.35 -2.31
C LEU A 667 19.04 -45.53 -1.88
N LYS A 668 19.29 -45.95 -0.62
CA LYS A 668 20.62 -46.22 -0.04
C LYS A 668 21.56 -45.02 -0.08
N TYR A 669 21.04 -43.79 -0.02
CA TYR A 669 21.86 -42.60 0.09
C TYR A 669 22.33 -42.43 1.54
N LYS A 670 23.56 -42.87 1.82
CA LYS A 670 24.15 -42.98 3.18
C LYS A 670 23.88 -41.80 4.13
N LYS A 671 23.94 -40.55 3.67
CA LYS A 671 23.72 -39.39 4.56
C LYS A 671 22.29 -39.33 5.10
N ALA A 672 21.31 -39.85 4.35
CA ALA A 672 19.92 -39.89 4.76
C ALA A 672 19.58 -41.00 5.76
N GLU A 673 20.47 -41.98 5.95
CA GLU A 673 20.29 -43.03 6.98
C GLU A 673 20.51 -42.48 8.40
N ARG A 674 21.26 -41.37 8.54
CA ARG A 674 21.61 -40.75 9.83
C ARG A 674 21.48 -39.21 9.77
N PRO A 675 20.27 -38.68 9.49
CA PRO A 675 20.07 -37.27 9.17
C PRO A 675 20.44 -36.31 10.31
N GLU A 676 20.26 -36.73 11.58
CA GLU A 676 20.53 -35.88 12.74
C GLU A 676 22.02 -35.51 12.91
N TYR A 677 22.93 -36.41 12.55
CA TYR A 677 24.37 -36.14 12.62
C TYR A 677 24.84 -35.16 11.54
N GLU A 678 24.11 -35.09 10.41
CA GLU A 678 24.46 -34.25 9.27
C GLU A 678 23.98 -32.80 9.41
N ARG A 679 23.03 -32.50 10.29
CA ARG A 679 22.52 -31.12 10.52
C ARG A 679 23.64 -30.13 10.86
N ASN A 680 24.58 -30.53 11.73
CA ASN A 680 25.73 -29.71 12.09
C ASN A 680 26.72 -29.54 10.92
N SER A 681 26.82 -30.54 10.04
CA SER A 681 27.65 -30.51 8.84
C SER A 681 27.12 -29.48 7.83
N VAL A 682 25.80 -29.47 7.60
CA VAL A 682 25.13 -28.47 6.74
C VAL A 682 25.40 -27.05 7.22
N ASN A 683 25.21 -26.80 8.53
CA ASN A 683 25.43 -25.47 9.11
C ASN A 683 26.88 -24.98 8.95
N ARG A 684 27.87 -25.86 9.16
CA ARG A 684 29.29 -25.52 8.95
C ARG A 684 29.64 -25.27 7.49
N LYS A 685 28.99 -25.92 6.54
CA LYS A 685 29.30 -25.79 5.11
C LYS A 685 28.67 -24.54 4.48
N TYR A 686 27.40 -24.27 4.77
CA TYR A 686 26.64 -23.21 4.08
C TYR A 686 26.50 -21.93 4.90
N TYR A 687 26.53 -22.01 6.24
CA TYR A 687 26.21 -20.90 7.14
C TYR A 687 27.33 -20.58 8.15
N VAL A 688 28.58 -20.89 7.83
CA VAL A 688 29.74 -20.63 8.72
C VAL A 688 29.87 -19.17 9.14
N ASP A 689 29.67 -18.24 8.21
CA ASP A 689 29.76 -16.80 8.50
C ASP A 689 28.66 -16.37 9.48
N TYR A 690 27.46 -16.95 9.36
CA TYR A 690 26.33 -16.66 10.25
C TYR A 690 26.57 -17.25 11.64
N ASN A 691 27.04 -18.49 11.74
CA ASN A 691 27.34 -19.14 13.02
C ASN A 691 28.39 -18.38 13.84
N ASN A 692 29.37 -17.79 13.17
CA ASN A 692 30.45 -17.03 13.79
C ASN A 692 30.15 -15.52 13.89
N ASP A 693 28.96 -15.07 13.47
CA ASP A 693 28.55 -13.66 13.41
C ASP A 693 29.57 -12.77 12.64
N ASN A 694 30.15 -13.34 11.58
CA ASN A 694 31.18 -12.73 10.73
C ASN A 694 30.58 -11.80 9.68
N ILE A 695 30.37 -10.53 10.05
CA ILE A 695 29.82 -9.49 9.15
C ILE A 695 30.63 -9.37 7.85
N LYS A 696 31.96 -9.42 7.92
CA LYS A 696 32.82 -9.22 6.73
C LYS A 696 32.60 -10.28 5.65
N GLY A 697 32.42 -11.55 6.05
CA GLY A 697 32.16 -12.65 5.11
C GLY A 697 30.82 -12.49 4.38
N VAL A 698 29.79 -12.04 5.09
CA VAL A 698 28.47 -11.77 4.52
C VAL A 698 28.48 -10.52 3.65
N GLU A 699 29.17 -9.46 4.08
CA GLU A 699 29.27 -8.19 3.36
C GLU A 699 29.87 -8.35 1.96
N GLN A 700 30.88 -9.21 1.79
CA GLN A 700 31.46 -9.50 0.48
C GLN A 700 30.42 -10.08 -0.49
N LYS A 701 29.56 -10.99 -0.02
CA LYS A 701 28.48 -11.58 -0.83
C LYS A 701 27.40 -10.55 -1.14
N ILE A 702 27.05 -9.71 -0.17
CA ILE A 702 26.08 -8.62 -0.36
C ILE A 702 26.55 -7.63 -1.43
N ARG A 703 27.83 -7.22 -1.39
CA ARG A 703 28.40 -6.32 -2.39
C ARG A 703 28.35 -6.91 -3.80
N LYS A 704 28.46 -8.24 -3.92
CA LYS A 704 28.45 -8.94 -5.21
C LYS A 704 27.03 -9.21 -5.72
N TYR A 705 26.11 -9.65 -4.86
CA TYR A 705 24.82 -10.21 -5.25
C TYR A 705 23.60 -9.38 -4.82
N GLY A 706 23.79 -8.32 -4.03
CA GLY A 706 22.73 -7.48 -3.45
C GLY A 706 22.38 -7.88 -2.02
N ILE A 707 21.70 -7.01 -1.25
CA ILE A 707 21.41 -7.27 0.17
C ILE A 707 20.40 -8.41 0.40
N ASP A 708 19.45 -8.57 -0.51
CA ASP A 708 18.41 -9.59 -0.46
C ASP A 708 18.66 -10.75 -1.45
N TYR A 709 19.93 -11.00 -1.80
CA TYR A 709 20.27 -12.14 -2.64
C TYR A 709 19.76 -13.45 -2.03
N ARG A 710 19.46 -14.44 -2.86
CA ARG A 710 18.97 -15.73 -2.37
C ARG A 710 20.03 -16.80 -2.48
N ASP A 711 20.26 -17.54 -1.41
CA ASP A 711 21.13 -18.71 -1.43
C ASP A 711 20.49 -19.89 -2.19
N GLN A 712 21.21 -21.01 -2.28
CA GLN A 712 20.73 -22.21 -2.98
C GLN A 712 19.42 -22.77 -2.39
N PHE A 713 19.10 -22.44 -1.15
CA PHE A 713 17.95 -22.94 -0.40
C PHE A 713 16.87 -21.87 -0.21
N ASN A 714 16.94 -20.80 -1.01
CA ASN A 714 15.97 -19.70 -1.05
C ASN A 714 15.92 -18.86 0.25
N LEU A 715 16.99 -18.85 1.04
CA LEU A 715 17.14 -17.93 2.16
C LEU A 715 17.87 -16.65 1.71
N THR A 716 17.36 -15.50 2.13
CA THR A 716 18.12 -14.24 2.08
C THR A 716 19.09 -14.16 3.25
N PRO A 717 20.12 -13.29 3.21
CA PRO A 717 20.99 -13.05 4.36
C PRO A 717 20.22 -12.74 5.65
N LEU A 718 19.12 -12.00 5.55
CA LEU A 718 18.27 -11.67 6.69
C LEU A 718 17.61 -12.92 7.28
N LEU A 719 17.03 -13.78 6.44
CA LEU A 719 16.43 -15.04 6.89
C LEU A 719 17.49 -15.98 7.48
N ALA A 720 18.65 -16.10 6.84
CA ALA A 720 19.76 -16.93 7.32
C ALA A 720 20.32 -16.45 8.68
N ALA A 721 20.44 -15.14 8.89
CA ALA A 721 20.86 -14.58 10.17
C ALA A 721 19.89 -14.92 11.30
N ILE A 722 18.57 -14.83 11.07
CA ILE A 722 17.56 -15.19 12.07
C ILE A 722 17.55 -16.70 12.31
N GLU A 723 17.66 -17.50 11.25
CA GLU A 723 17.68 -18.96 11.32
C GLU A 723 18.83 -19.50 12.19
N ASN A 724 19.98 -18.79 12.18
CA ASN A 724 21.18 -19.11 12.95
C ASN A 724 21.34 -18.28 14.25
N GLY A 725 20.45 -17.33 14.53
CA GLY A 725 20.53 -16.47 15.73
C GLY A 725 21.70 -15.48 15.74
N SER A 726 22.14 -15.03 14.56
CA SER A 726 23.28 -14.12 14.31
C SER A 726 22.88 -12.66 14.50
N VAL A 727 22.86 -12.18 15.76
CA VAL A 727 22.31 -10.86 16.10
C VAL A 727 23.11 -9.72 15.47
N LYS A 728 24.45 -9.79 15.39
CA LYS A 728 25.24 -8.68 14.83
C LYS A 728 25.05 -8.56 13.32
N ILE A 729 25.03 -9.68 12.59
CA ILE A 729 24.69 -9.70 11.16
C ILE A 729 23.26 -9.21 10.95
N LEU A 730 22.31 -9.64 11.78
CA LEU A 730 20.92 -9.20 11.72
C LEU A 730 20.80 -7.67 11.90
N ASP A 731 21.44 -7.11 12.92
CA ASP A 731 21.48 -5.67 13.15
C ASP A 731 22.14 -4.91 12.00
N PHE A 732 23.23 -5.45 11.43
CA PHE A 732 23.90 -4.88 10.26
C PHE A 732 22.96 -4.84 9.04
N LEU A 733 22.28 -5.95 8.74
CA LEU A 733 21.36 -6.06 7.61
C LEU A 733 20.16 -5.12 7.74
N LEU A 734 19.58 -5.02 8.94
CA LEU A 734 18.46 -4.11 9.20
C LEU A 734 18.88 -2.64 9.10
N LYS A 735 20.08 -2.28 9.56
CA LYS A 735 20.65 -0.93 9.35
C LYS A 735 20.88 -0.61 7.88
N GLN A 736 21.09 -1.62 7.05
CA GLN A 736 21.24 -1.52 5.61
C GLN A 736 19.90 -1.68 4.86
N ASN A 737 18.76 -1.59 5.57
CA ASN A 737 17.40 -1.67 5.03
C ASN A 737 17.07 -2.96 4.27
N ALA A 738 17.61 -4.11 4.72
CA ALA A 738 17.23 -5.42 4.18
C ALA A 738 15.70 -5.61 4.21
N ASP A 739 15.13 -6.19 3.14
CA ASP A 739 13.67 -6.31 3.01
C ASP A 739 13.11 -7.33 4.02
N THR A 740 12.17 -6.89 4.84
CA THR A 740 11.51 -7.72 5.85
C THR A 740 10.29 -8.47 5.31
N ASN A 741 9.87 -8.20 4.07
CA ASN A 741 8.75 -8.87 3.42
C ASN A 741 9.16 -10.17 2.69
N VAL A 742 10.46 -10.42 2.53
CA VAL A 742 10.97 -11.64 1.90
C VAL A 742 10.51 -12.89 2.65
N THR A 743 10.23 -13.96 1.91
CA THR A 743 9.77 -15.24 2.48
C THR A 743 10.60 -16.42 1.99
N ASP A 744 10.79 -17.44 2.83
CA ASP A 744 11.46 -18.69 2.45
C ASP A 744 10.55 -19.66 1.67
N ASN A 745 10.98 -20.91 1.45
CA ASN A 745 10.17 -21.91 0.72
C ASN A 745 8.86 -22.32 1.42
N HIS A 746 8.73 -22.08 2.73
CA HIS A 746 7.49 -22.29 3.49
C HIS A 746 6.66 -21.00 3.61
N GLY A 747 7.03 -19.94 2.90
CA GLY A 747 6.37 -18.63 3.00
C GLY A 747 6.53 -17.98 4.38
N ARG A 748 7.59 -18.33 5.12
CA ARG A 748 7.93 -17.71 6.40
C ARG A 748 8.74 -16.46 6.14
N ASN A 749 8.26 -15.33 6.64
CA ASN A 749 9.01 -14.08 6.67
C ASN A 749 9.95 -14.06 7.91
N PRO A 750 10.83 -13.05 8.06
CA PRO A 750 11.71 -12.88 9.20
C PRO A 750 11.01 -13.08 10.56
N PHE A 751 9.84 -12.47 10.73
CA PHE A 751 9.07 -12.55 11.97
C PHE A 751 8.59 -13.99 12.28
N ARG A 752 8.10 -14.73 11.28
CA ARG A 752 7.66 -16.13 11.46
C ARG A 752 8.84 -17.05 11.78
N ILE A 753 10.00 -16.85 11.14
CA ILE A 753 11.21 -17.61 11.49
C ILE A 753 11.62 -17.32 12.94
N ALA A 754 11.61 -16.05 13.35
CA ALA A 754 11.91 -15.66 14.72
C ALA A 754 10.94 -16.27 15.75
N ILE A 755 9.63 -16.28 15.47
CA ILE A 755 8.63 -16.96 16.31
C ILE A 755 8.97 -18.46 16.41
N ASN A 756 9.19 -19.13 15.28
CA ASN A 756 9.50 -20.56 15.23
C ASN A 756 10.72 -20.89 16.09
N LYS A 757 11.83 -20.17 15.92
CA LYS A 757 13.06 -20.40 16.68
C LYS A 757 12.91 -20.09 18.17
N SER A 758 12.20 -19.02 18.52
CA SER A 758 11.97 -18.65 19.91
C SER A 758 11.13 -19.68 20.68
N TYR A 759 10.24 -20.39 19.98
CA TYR A 759 9.43 -21.45 20.56
C TYR A 759 10.29 -22.63 21.00
N PHE A 760 11.23 -23.07 20.14
CA PHE A 760 12.08 -24.23 20.41
C PHE A 760 13.36 -23.91 21.18
N SER A 761 13.78 -22.64 21.29
CA SER A 761 15.00 -22.24 22.01
C SER A 761 14.81 -20.97 22.84
N LYS A 762 14.86 -21.13 24.18
CA LYS A 762 14.82 -20.00 25.14
C LYS A 762 15.98 -19.03 24.93
N GLN A 763 17.18 -19.52 24.62
CA GLN A 763 18.36 -18.68 24.40
C GLN A 763 18.18 -17.78 23.18
N VAL A 764 17.60 -18.32 22.09
CA VAL A 764 17.31 -17.54 20.88
C VAL A 764 16.20 -16.52 21.14
N ALA A 765 15.18 -16.87 21.93
CA ALA A 765 14.14 -15.93 22.32
C ALA A 765 14.70 -14.69 23.04
N VAL A 766 15.64 -14.89 23.97
CA VAL A 766 16.34 -13.79 24.66
C VAL A 766 17.17 -12.96 23.69
N LYS A 767 17.92 -13.59 22.79
CA LYS A 767 18.74 -12.89 21.79
C LYS A 767 17.92 -12.02 20.82
N LEU A 768 16.69 -12.42 20.49
CA LEU A 768 15.85 -11.73 19.52
C LEU A 768 14.91 -10.68 20.13
N GLN A 769 14.85 -10.57 21.46
CA GLN A 769 13.91 -9.69 22.18
C GLN A 769 13.95 -8.24 21.68
N ASP A 770 15.14 -7.71 21.39
CA ASP A 770 15.37 -6.31 21.00
C ASP A 770 15.27 -6.08 19.48
N VAL A 771 14.94 -7.13 18.72
CA VAL A 771 14.91 -7.09 17.26
C VAL A 771 13.51 -7.32 16.69
N TYR A 772 12.60 -7.94 17.47
CA TYR A 772 11.25 -8.26 17.00
C TYR A 772 10.52 -7.08 16.33
N SER A 773 10.57 -5.88 16.92
CA SER A 773 9.90 -4.69 16.36
C SER A 773 10.45 -4.24 15.00
N ARG A 774 11.71 -4.59 14.69
CA ARG A 774 12.42 -4.20 13.46
C ARG A 774 12.27 -5.21 12.32
N ILE A 775 11.78 -6.42 12.60
CA ILE A 775 11.59 -7.50 11.60
C ILE A 775 10.11 -7.74 11.27
N LEU A 776 9.19 -6.95 11.84
CA LEU A 776 7.77 -7.03 11.49
C LEU A 776 7.54 -6.46 10.09
N THR A 777 6.74 -7.17 9.30
CA THR A 777 6.13 -6.58 8.10
C THR A 777 5.05 -5.58 8.52
N ASP A 778 4.82 -4.54 7.72
CA ASP A 778 3.84 -3.51 8.06
C ASP A 778 2.40 -4.05 8.10
N ASN A 779 2.11 -5.07 7.29
CA ASN A 779 0.81 -5.74 7.25
C ASN A 779 0.91 -7.19 6.73
N ILE A 780 -0.20 -7.92 6.86
CA ILE A 780 -0.47 -9.16 6.13
C ILE A 780 -1.73 -8.95 5.29
N ARG A 781 -1.69 -9.41 4.03
CA ARG A 781 -2.86 -9.45 3.14
C ARG A 781 -3.34 -10.89 3.03
N VAL A 782 -4.57 -11.15 3.48
CA VAL A 782 -5.25 -12.43 3.32
C VAL A 782 -6.48 -12.30 2.46
N LYS A 783 -6.82 -13.36 1.72
CA LYS A 783 -8.07 -13.47 0.98
C LYS A 783 -8.99 -14.46 1.68
N VAL A 784 -10.21 -14.00 1.96
CA VAL A 784 -11.30 -14.76 2.58
C VAL A 784 -12.60 -14.45 1.85
N ASN A 785 -13.37 -15.47 1.46
CA ASN A 785 -14.63 -15.31 0.72
C ASN A 785 -14.51 -14.35 -0.49
N ASP A 786 -13.44 -14.52 -1.28
CA ASP A 786 -13.07 -13.68 -2.43
C ASP A 786 -12.90 -12.19 -2.14
N ARG A 787 -12.62 -11.81 -0.89
CA ARG A 787 -12.26 -10.45 -0.49
C ARG A 787 -10.90 -10.43 0.17
N MET A 788 -10.13 -9.38 -0.07
CA MET A 788 -8.90 -9.11 0.65
C MET A 788 -9.21 -8.47 2.00
N VAL A 789 -8.52 -8.94 3.03
CA VAL A 789 -8.38 -8.30 4.34
C VAL A 789 -6.91 -7.94 4.51
N LYS A 790 -6.63 -6.65 4.69
CA LYS A 790 -5.29 -6.12 5.01
C LYS A 790 -5.21 -5.90 6.52
N ILE A 791 -4.32 -6.62 7.19
CA ILE A 791 -4.20 -6.62 8.65
C ILE A 791 -2.88 -5.95 9.02
N PRO A 792 -2.87 -4.72 9.56
CA PRO A 792 -1.65 -4.01 9.93
C PRO A 792 -1.00 -4.59 11.19
N LYS A 793 0.32 -4.40 11.34
CA LYS A 793 1.11 -4.89 12.49
C LYS A 793 0.64 -4.39 13.86
N SER A 794 -0.09 -3.27 13.90
CA SER A 794 -0.65 -2.68 15.11
C SER A 794 -1.83 -3.49 15.70
N LYS A 795 -2.47 -4.37 14.91
CA LYS A 795 -3.63 -5.17 15.34
C LYS A 795 -3.22 -6.52 15.93
N MET A 796 -3.99 -7.03 16.89
CA MET A 796 -3.71 -8.33 17.50
C MET A 796 -3.89 -9.49 16.51
N GLU A 797 -4.79 -9.33 15.54
CA GLU A 797 -5.03 -10.28 14.47
C GLU A 797 -3.76 -10.56 13.65
N TYR A 798 -2.90 -9.55 13.42
CA TYR A 798 -1.62 -9.72 12.72
C TYR A 798 -0.72 -10.70 13.48
N PHE A 799 -0.57 -10.47 14.78
CA PHE A 799 0.27 -11.29 15.64
C PHE A 799 -0.26 -12.73 15.72
N LEU A 800 -1.56 -12.88 16.01
CA LEU A 800 -2.19 -14.20 16.13
C LEU A 800 -2.10 -14.99 14.83
N LEU A 801 -2.38 -14.37 13.68
CA LEU A 801 -2.30 -15.07 12.41
C LEU A 801 -0.87 -15.56 12.11
N ASN A 802 0.15 -14.73 12.34
CA ASN A 802 1.55 -15.15 12.21
C ASN A 802 1.91 -16.30 13.17
N LEU A 803 1.47 -16.22 14.43
CA LEU A 803 1.71 -17.25 15.43
C LEU A 803 1.08 -18.57 15.01
N PHE A 804 -0.19 -18.58 14.61
CA PHE A 804 -0.86 -19.80 14.16
C PHE A 804 -0.23 -20.36 12.89
N MET A 805 0.11 -19.51 11.90
CA MET A 805 0.76 -19.96 10.66
C MET A 805 2.13 -20.59 10.91
N THR A 806 2.73 -20.33 12.07
CA THR A 806 4.07 -20.79 12.41
C THR A 806 4.03 -21.98 13.37
N LEU A 807 3.20 -21.92 14.41
CA LEU A 807 3.26 -22.81 15.57
C LEU A 807 2.06 -23.73 15.73
N GLN A 808 0.98 -23.59 14.93
CA GLN A 808 -0.22 -24.41 15.11
C GLN A 808 0.10 -25.91 15.16
N ASP A 809 0.86 -26.41 14.18
CA ASP A 809 1.21 -27.85 14.13
C ASP A 809 2.20 -28.25 15.23
N ALA A 810 3.12 -27.36 15.62
CA ALA A 810 4.06 -27.59 16.72
C ALA A 810 3.31 -27.71 18.04
N ILE A 811 2.43 -26.76 18.36
CA ILE A 811 1.58 -26.76 19.56
C ILE A 811 0.71 -28.02 19.57
N ILE A 812 0.01 -28.32 18.47
CA ILE A 812 -0.85 -29.50 18.37
C ILE A 812 -0.03 -30.80 18.54
N SER A 813 1.21 -30.85 18.03
CA SER A 813 2.06 -32.04 18.08
C SER A 813 2.76 -32.24 19.41
N ASP A 814 3.17 -31.17 20.10
CA ASP A 814 3.77 -31.21 21.44
C ASP A 814 2.80 -31.86 22.45
N TYR A 815 1.50 -31.65 22.24
CA TYR A 815 0.44 -32.28 23.00
C TYR A 815 0.08 -33.70 22.55
N ARG A 816 0.62 -34.26 21.44
CA ARG A 816 0.25 -35.62 20.95
C ARG A 816 0.70 -36.76 21.88
N SER A 817 1.49 -36.49 22.92
CA SER A 817 1.71 -37.42 24.03
C SER A 817 0.46 -37.62 24.89
N ARG A 818 -0.58 -36.78 24.73
CA ARG A 818 -1.91 -36.90 25.34
C ARG A 818 -2.93 -36.88 24.21
N LEU A 819 -3.95 -37.75 24.20
CA LEU A 819 -4.95 -37.89 23.12
C LEU A 819 -5.90 -36.68 22.92
N ASP A 820 -5.43 -35.45 23.17
CA ASP A 820 -6.26 -34.35 23.66
C ASP A 820 -6.14 -32.99 22.95
N ALA A 821 -5.29 -32.86 21.94
CA ALA A 821 -5.11 -31.60 21.21
C ALA A 821 -5.41 -31.72 19.72
N HIS A 822 -6.45 -31.01 19.28
CA HIS A 822 -6.79 -30.80 17.88
C HIS A 822 -6.91 -29.30 17.54
N GLY A 823 -6.31 -28.43 18.35
CA GLY A 823 -6.33 -26.98 18.11
C GLY A 823 -5.55 -26.24 19.18
N VAL A 824 -5.33 -24.96 18.94
CA VAL A 824 -4.61 -24.06 19.83
C VAL A 824 -5.60 -23.40 20.80
N LYS A 825 -5.27 -23.38 22.09
CA LYS A 825 -6.03 -22.67 23.13
C LYS A 825 -5.46 -21.29 23.39
N ALA A 826 -6.30 -20.40 23.90
CA ALA A 826 -5.82 -19.11 24.41
C ALA A 826 -4.76 -19.27 25.52
N GLY A 827 -4.83 -20.32 26.34
CA GLY A 827 -3.82 -20.62 27.36
C GLY A 827 -2.44 -20.89 26.76
N ASP A 828 -2.37 -21.72 25.70
CA ASP A 828 -1.11 -22.01 25.01
C ASP A 828 -0.46 -20.72 24.48
N ILE A 829 -1.28 -19.80 23.97
CA ILE A 829 -0.80 -18.51 23.48
C ILE A 829 -0.28 -17.65 24.63
N VAL A 830 -0.98 -17.61 25.78
CA VAL A 830 -0.52 -16.88 26.99
C VAL A 830 0.87 -17.35 27.40
N ASP A 831 1.09 -18.66 27.46
CA ASP A 831 2.38 -19.24 27.89
C ASP A 831 3.53 -18.89 26.92
N ILE A 832 3.22 -18.79 25.63
CA ILE A 832 4.18 -18.36 24.59
C ILE A 832 4.49 -16.87 24.74
N VAL A 833 3.45 -16.02 24.82
CA VAL A 833 3.64 -14.55 24.80
C VAL A 833 4.10 -13.98 26.13
N ALA A 834 4.03 -14.72 27.23
CA ALA A 834 4.53 -14.31 28.53
C ALA A 834 6.02 -13.90 28.51
N ARG A 835 6.80 -14.45 27.57
CA ARG A 835 8.23 -14.17 27.42
C ARG A 835 8.53 -13.06 26.42
N TYR A 836 7.52 -12.57 25.70
CA TYR A 836 7.72 -11.53 24.68
C TYR A 836 7.73 -10.13 25.30
N PRO A 837 8.58 -9.22 24.80
CA PRO A 837 8.72 -7.88 25.34
C PRO A 837 7.45 -7.05 25.10
N GLU A 838 7.19 -6.07 25.97
CA GLU A 838 6.04 -5.17 25.86
C GLU A 838 6.01 -4.40 24.52
N MET A 839 7.19 -4.07 23.98
CA MET A 839 7.34 -3.42 22.68
C MET A 839 6.80 -4.27 21.51
N LEU A 840 6.87 -5.60 21.60
CA LEU A 840 6.25 -6.48 20.60
C LEU A 840 4.74 -6.61 20.85
N LEU A 841 4.36 -6.79 22.13
CA LEU A 841 2.99 -7.00 22.52
C LEU A 841 2.74 -6.39 23.89
N ALA A 842 1.88 -5.37 23.97
CA ALA A 842 1.51 -4.74 25.23
C ALA A 842 0.94 -5.76 26.26
N ASP A 843 1.18 -5.54 27.54
CA ASP A 843 0.86 -6.53 28.58
C ASP A 843 -0.65 -6.85 28.68
N TYR A 844 -1.52 -5.86 28.43
CA TYR A 844 -2.96 -6.12 28.38
C TYR A 844 -3.34 -7.08 27.24
N ARG A 845 -2.58 -7.10 26.13
CA ARG A 845 -2.81 -7.98 24.98
C ARG A 845 -2.34 -9.41 25.22
N LYS A 846 -1.47 -9.62 26.21
CA LYS A 846 -1.02 -10.95 26.68
C LYS A 846 -2.06 -11.64 27.56
N LYS A 847 -3.05 -10.91 28.08
CA LYS A 847 -4.07 -11.46 28.98
C LYS A 847 -4.98 -12.46 28.24
N ARG A 848 -5.26 -13.59 28.88
CA ARG A 848 -6.13 -14.66 28.35
C ARG A 848 -7.49 -14.16 27.88
N THR A 849 -8.10 -13.24 28.63
CA THR A 849 -9.41 -12.66 28.31
C THR A 849 -9.39 -11.89 27.00
N TYR A 850 -8.36 -11.05 26.80
CA TYR A 850 -8.16 -10.31 25.56
C TYR A 850 -7.93 -11.27 24.38
N ILE A 851 -7.00 -12.22 24.50
CA ILE A 851 -6.72 -13.19 23.43
C ILE A 851 -7.99 -13.96 23.04
N SER A 852 -8.75 -14.42 24.03
CA SER A 852 -10.01 -15.14 23.80
C SER A 852 -11.05 -14.27 23.08
N SER A 853 -11.15 -12.98 23.42
CA SER A 853 -12.06 -12.07 22.72
C SER A 853 -11.69 -11.86 21.25
N ILE A 854 -10.39 -11.74 20.92
CA ILE A 854 -9.94 -11.55 19.54
C ILE A 854 -10.16 -12.82 18.71
N LEU A 855 -9.89 -14.00 19.29
CA LEU A 855 -10.16 -15.29 18.64
C LEU A 855 -11.66 -15.45 18.36
N ALA A 856 -12.52 -15.21 19.36
CA ALA A 856 -13.97 -15.32 19.22
C ALA A 856 -14.56 -14.34 18.21
N LYS A 857 -14.09 -13.08 18.22
CA LYS A 857 -14.50 -12.03 17.28
C LYS A 857 -14.25 -12.43 15.82
N ASN A 858 -13.14 -13.14 15.56
CA ASN A 858 -12.67 -13.53 14.22
C ASN A 858 -13.00 -14.99 13.86
N GLU A 859 -13.97 -15.61 14.54
CA GLU A 859 -14.50 -16.92 14.15
C GLU A 859 -15.24 -16.84 12.82
N VAL A 860 -15.13 -17.85 11.95
CA VAL A 860 -15.83 -17.87 10.64
C VAL A 860 -17.33 -17.60 10.75
N ASP A 861 -17.97 -18.08 11.83
CA ASP A 861 -19.41 -17.96 12.06
C ASP A 861 -19.80 -16.77 12.96
N SER A 862 -18.85 -15.89 13.31
CA SER A 862 -19.09 -14.72 14.17
C SER A 862 -19.97 -13.67 13.46
N SER A 863 -20.97 -13.15 14.19
CA SER A 863 -21.85 -12.07 13.73
C SER A 863 -21.26 -10.67 13.93
N SER A 864 -20.02 -10.57 14.42
CA SER A 864 -19.35 -9.28 14.61
C SER A 864 -19.21 -8.53 13.29
N PRO A 865 -19.51 -7.22 13.22
CA PRO A 865 -19.29 -6.41 12.02
C PRO A 865 -17.81 -6.28 11.66
N TYR A 866 -16.91 -6.61 12.59
CA TYR A 866 -15.46 -6.57 12.44
C TYR A 866 -14.85 -7.99 12.31
N ASN A 867 -15.66 -8.98 11.92
CA ASN A 867 -15.21 -10.35 11.74
C ASN A 867 -14.42 -10.51 10.43
N ASN A 868 -13.15 -10.88 10.53
CA ASN A 868 -12.32 -11.21 9.36
C ASN A 868 -12.29 -12.71 9.01
N ALA A 869 -13.08 -13.54 9.72
CA ALA A 869 -13.20 -14.99 9.53
C ALA A 869 -11.84 -15.71 9.47
N LEU A 870 -10.93 -15.33 10.37
CA LEU A 870 -9.54 -15.82 10.38
C LEU A 870 -9.42 -17.22 11.00
N PHE A 871 -10.28 -17.55 11.95
CA PHE A 871 -10.16 -18.76 12.76
C PHE A 871 -11.43 -19.61 12.72
N ILE A 872 -11.27 -20.92 12.83
CA ILE A 872 -12.35 -21.86 13.09
C ILE A 872 -12.24 -22.33 14.53
N ARG A 873 -13.35 -22.25 15.25
CA ARG A 873 -13.51 -22.91 16.54
C ARG A 873 -13.95 -24.35 16.35
N ILE A 874 -13.04 -25.28 16.63
CA ILE A 874 -13.26 -26.73 16.48
C ILE A 874 -13.98 -27.28 17.71
N GLU A 875 -13.63 -26.79 18.88
CA GLU A 875 -14.24 -27.13 20.17
C GLU A 875 -14.20 -25.95 21.13
N ARG A 876 -14.87 -26.04 22.28
CA ARG A 876 -14.87 -25.00 23.31
C ARG A 876 -13.42 -24.66 23.71
N GLY A 877 -12.93 -23.51 23.25
CA GLY A 877 -11.59 -23.00 23.56
C GLY A 877 -10.48 -23.49 22.63
N TYR A 878 -10.78 -24.32 21.62
CA TYR A 878 -9.82 -24.84 20.65
C TYR A 878 -10.02 -24.21 19.27
N TYR A 879 -8.96 -23.63 18.74
CA TYR A 879 -8.97 -22.86 17.50
C TYR A 879 -7.96 -23.40 16.49
N CYS A 880 -8.28 -23.27 15.21
CA CYS A 880 -7.34 -23.43 14.09
C CYS A 880 -7.52 -22.29 13.09
N ILE A 881 -6.55 -22.10 12.21
CA ILE A 881 -6.67 -21.21 11.05
C ILE A 881 -7.84 -21.66 10.17
N ASN A 882 -8.57 -20.70 9.61
CA ASN A 882 -9.57 -21.00 8.60
C ASN A 882 -8.90 -21.58 7.32
N PRO A 883 -9.20 -22.84 6.92
CA PRO A 883 -8.56 -23.51 5.79
C PRO A 883 -8.93 -22.92 4.42
N LYS A 884 -9.91 -22.01 4.36
CA LYS A 884 -10.26 -21.25 3.17
C LYS A 884 -9.43 -19.97 3.00
N LEU A 885 -8.52 -19.67 3.93
CA LEU A 885 -7.66 -18.50 3.82
C LEU A 885 -6.54 -18.69 2.79
N TYR A 886 -6.33 -17.64 2.03
CA TYR A 886 -5.16 -17.46 1.19
C TYR A 886 -4.36 -16.29 1.73
N ILE A 887 -3.05 -16.32 1.55
CA ILE A 887 -2.14 -15.21 1.84
C ILE A 887 -1.53 -14.73 0.53
N LEU A 888 -1.33 -13.42 0.41
CA LEU A 888 -0.65 -12.83 -0.74
C LEU A 888 0.87 -12.88 -0.53
N ILE A 889 1.57 -13.59 -1.40
CA ILE A 889 3.04 -13.69 -1.42
C ILE A 889 3.50 -13.57 -2.87
N ASP A 890 4.44 -12.66 -3.14
CA ASP A 890 4.95 -12.37 -4.49
C ASP A 890 3.82 -12.14 -5.51
N ASP A 891 2.85 -11.30 -5.14
CA ASP A 891 1.63 -10.98 -5.91
C ASP A 891 0.74 -12.18 -6.30
N LYS A 892 0.94 -13.34 -5.65
CA LYS A 892 0.13 -14.54 -5.85
C LYS A 892 -0.61 -14.93 -4.57
N TRP A 893 -1.91 -15.22 -4.71
CA TRP A 893 -2.72 -15.77 -3.63
C TRP A 893 -2.39 -17.25 -3.42
N LYS A 894 -1.74 -17.59 -2.31
CA LYS A 894 -1.39 -18.97 -1.93
C LYS A 894 -2.26 -19.44 -0.76
N ASN A 895 -2.83 -20.63 -0.85
CA ASN A 895 -3.61 -21.18 0.28
C ASN A 895 -2.69 -21.44 1.47
N ILE A 896 -3.07 -21.01 2.66
CA ILE A 896 -2.21 -21.10 3.86
C ILE A 896 -1.85 -22.56 4.18
N TYR A 897 -2.81 -23.49 4.12
CA TYR A 897 -2.55 -24.89 4.43
C TYR A 897 -1.66 -25.57 3.39
N GLY A 898 -1.80 -25.21 2.11
CA GLY A 898 -0.91 -25.70 1.06
C GLY A 898 0.53 -25.18 1.21
N LEU A 899 0.67 -23.96 1.72
CA LEU A 899 1.97 -23.32 1.95
C LEU A 899 2.69 -23.87 3.19
N THR A 900 1.97 -24.09 4.29
CA THR A 900 2.55 -24.55 5.57
C THR A 900 2.63 -26.06 5.71
N GLY A 901 1.96 -26.82 4.84
CA GLY A 901 1.84 -28.27 4.94
C GLY A 901 0.94 -28.75 6.08
N PHE A 902 0.16 -27.86 6.69
CA PHE A 902 -0.69 -28.21 7.84
C PHE A 902 -1.70 -29.31 7.51
N LYS A 903 -1.88 -30.25 8.44
CA LYS A 903 -2.98 -31.21 8.34
C LYS A 903 -4.30 -30.50 8.64
N LYS A 904 -5.26 -30.57 7.70
CA LYS A 904 -6.60 -30.00 7.89
C LYS A 904 -7.28 -30.66 9.09
N VAL A 905 -7.54 -29.87 10.14
CA VAL A 905 -8.29 -30.34 11.30
C VAL A 905 -9.78 -30.11 11.08
N LYS A 906 -10.60 -31.15 11.32
CA LYS A 906 -12.06 -31.09 11.17
C LYS A 906 -12.74 -30.89 12.53
N LYS A 907 -13.90 -30.21 12.52
CA LYS A 907 -14.80 -30.09 13.67
C LYS A 907 -15.39 -31.47 13.99
N LEU A 908 -15.13 -31.97 15.21
CA LEU A 908 -15.61 -33.27 15.66
C LEU A 908 -17.13 -33.25 15.88
N THR A 909 -17.83 -34.32 15.45
CA THR A 909 -19.24 -34.55 15.76
C THR A 909 -19.44 -34.92 17.24
N LYS A 910 -20.69 -34.93 17.72
CA LYS A 910 -21.01 -35.34 19.11
C LYS A 910 -20.48 -36.76 19.40
N VAL A 911 -20.72 -37.69 18.48
CA VAL A 911 -20.26 -39.09 18.58
C VAL A 911 -18.73 -39.20 18.56
N GLU A 912 -18.03 -38.39 17.74
CA GLU A 912 -16.56 -38.38 17.73
C GLU A 912 -15.97 -37.84 19.04
N LYS A 913 -16.65 -36.88 19.68
CA LYS A 913 -16.26 -36.38 21.00
C LYS A 913 -16.45 -37.41 22.09
N GLU A 914 -17.57 -38.13 22.08
CA GLU A 914 -17.86 -39.21 23.03
C GLU A 914 -16.87 -40.37 22.86
N LYS A 915 -16.64 -40.84 21.63
CA LYS A 915 -15.62 -41.87 21.33
C LYS A 915 -14.23 -41.45 21.80
N ARG A 916 -13.89 -40.17 21.67
CA ARG A 916 -12.63 -39.62 22.15
C ARG A 916 -12.55 -39.59 23.68
N GLN A 917 -13.60 -39.16 24.37
CA GLN A 917 -13.63 -39.21 25.85
C GLN A 917 -13.41 -40.63 26.34
N THR A 918 -14.09 -41.61 25.73
CA THR A 918 -13.92 -43.03 26.03
C THR A 918 -12.48 -43.51 25.77
N ASN A 919 -11.88 -43.15 24.63
CA ASN A 919 -10.47 -43.48 24.35
C ASN A 919 -9.48 -42.88 25.36
N LYS A 920 -9.75 -41.66 25.83
CA LYS A 920 -8.93 -41.01 26.86
C LYS A 920 -9.04 -41.76 28.20
N VAL A 921 -10.24 -42.18 28.57
CA VAL A 921 -10.47 -43.01 29.77
C VAL A 921 -9.70 -44.33 29.66
N ILE A 922 -9.77 -45.01 28.51
CA ILE A 922 -9.01 -46.24 28.23
C ILE A 922 -7.51 -46.04 28.40
N GLU A 923 -6.95 -44.95 27.90
CA GLU A 923 -5.50 -44.69 27.99
C GLU A 923 -5.04 -44.31 29.39
N ASN A 924 -5.81 -43.53 30.14
CA ASN A 924 -5.54 -43.31 31.56
C ASN A 924 -5.56 -44.64 32.34
N ILE A 925 -6.49 -45.55 32.01
CA ILE A 925 -6.55 -46.89 32.59
C ILE A 925 -5.32 -47.72 32.19
N LYS A 926 -4.83 -47.59 30.95
CA LYS A 926 -3.59 -48.24 30.50
C LYS A 926 -2.35 -47.70 31.22
N GLU A 927 -2.28 -46.41 31.49
CA GLU A 927 -1.18 -45.81 32.28
C GLU A 927 -1.22 -46.30 33.74
N LEU A 928 -2.39 -46.28 34.37
CA LEU A 928 -2.58 -46.85 35.72
C LEU A 928 -2.24 -48.35 35.77
N ALA A 929 -2.55 -49.11 34.73
CA ALA A 929 -2.17 -50.52 34.63
C ALA A 929 -0.65 -50.73 34.50
N ARG A 930 0.10 -49.75 34.00
CA ARG A 930 1.57 -49.78 33.99
C ARG A 930 2.17 -49.41 35.34
N GLU A 931 1.52 -48.53 36.10
CA GLU A 931 1.95 -48.13 37.45
C GLU A 931 1.63 -49.18 38.53
N TYR A 932 0.56 -49.97 38.36
CA TYR A 932 0.12 -50.97 39.34
C TYR A 932 -0.06 -52.36 38.69
N PRO A 933 1.03 -53.13 38.50
CA PRO A 933 1.03 -54.41 37.79
C PRO A 933 0.13 -55.48 38.43
N GLU A 934 0.01 -55.49 39.75
CA GLU A 934 -0.85 -56.39 40.52
C GLU A 934 -2.36 -56.26 40.24
N SER A 935 -2.80 -55.18 39.58
CA SER A 935 -4.21 -54.93 39.24
C SER A 935 -4.50 -54.97 37.73
N VAL A 936 -3.57 -55.47 36.91
CA VAL A 936 -3.66 -55.46 35.44
C VAL A 936 -4.92 -56.15 34.90
N GLU A 937 -5.38 -57.22 35.55
CA GLU A 937 -6.56 -57.98 35.08
C GLU A 937 -7.87 -57.22 35.30
N TYR A 938 -7.96 -56.47 36.40
CA TYR A 938 -9.05 -55.52 36.66
C TYR A 938 -9.08 -54.39 35.62
N TYR A 939 -7.92 -53.81 35.31
CA TYR A 939 -7.81 -52.76 34.31
C TYR A 939 -8.10 -53.25 32.88
N LYS A 940 -7.72 -54.49 32.53
CA LYS A 940 -8.10 -55.13 31.26
C LYS A 940 -9.61 -55.25 31.10
N GLY A 941 -10.35 -55.61 32.16
CA GLY A 941 -11.81 -55.68 32.15
C GLY A 941 -12.47 -54.31 31.89
N LEU A 942 -11.96 -53.27 32.54
CA LEU A 942 -12.39 -51.88 32.36
C LEU A 942 -12.12 -51.36 30.93
N ILE A 943 -10.95 -51.67 30.36
CA ILE A 943 -10.64 -51.33 28.96
C ILE A 943 -11.63 -51.99 28.00
N ALA A 944 -11.90 -53.30 28.17
CA ALA A 944 -12.83 -54.03 27.32
C ALA A 944 -14.29 -53.54 27.44
N GLN A 945 -14.69 -52.97 28.57
CA GLN A 945 -16.01 -52.34 28.73
C GLN A 945 -16.11 -51.04 27.92
N HIS A 946 -15.08 -50.18 28.01
CA HIS A 946 -15.04 -48.93 27.25
C HIS A 946 -14.85 -49.15 25.75
N GLU A 947 -14.12 -50.19 25.32
CA GLU A 947 -14.00 -50.58 23.90
C GLU A 947 -15.35 -51.02 23.31
N ARG A 948 -16.16 -51.78 24.05
CA ARG A 948 -17.53 -52.14 23.64
C ARG A 948 -18.44 -50.92 23.50
N GLN A 949 -18.29 -49.92 24.36
CA GLN A 949 -19.00 -48.64 24.25
C GLN A 949 -18.60 -47.87 22.98
N ASN A 950 -17.31 -47.92 22.58
CA ASN A 950 -16.82 -47.32 21.34
C ASN A 950 -17.36 -48.01 20.08
N GLU A 951 -17.50 -49.34 20.11
CA GLU A 951 -18.11 -50.09 19.01
C GLU A 951 -19.60 -49.74 18.84
N PHE A 952 -20.32 -49.59 19.95
CA PHE A 952 -21.72 -49.14 19.94
C PHE A 952 -21.88 -47.74 19.33
N LEU A 953 -21.04 -46.78 19.76
CA LEU A 953 -21.00 -45.43 19.21
C LEU A 953 -20.62 -45.40 17.72
N ALA A 954 -19.71 -46.29 17.29
CA ALA A 954 -19.33 -46.41 15.88
C ALA A 954 -20.50 -46.89 14.99
N LYS A 955 -21.33 -47.82 15.50
CA LYS A 955 -22.57 -48.26 14.84
C LYS A 955 -23.59 -47.12 14.72
N GLN A 956 -23.86 -46.38 15.80
CA GLN A 956 -24.74 -45.20 15.74
C GLN A 956 -24.27 -44.16 14.70
N ARG A 957 -22.95 -43.93 14.60
CA ARG A 957 -22.42 -43.00 13.59
C ARG A 957 -22.65 -43.49 12.16
N ALA A 958 -22.48 -44.80 11.89
CA ALA A 958 -22.69 -45.35 10.56
C ALA A 958 -24.15 -45.14 10.12
N GLU A 959 -25.10 -45.39 11.04
CA GLU A 959 -26.53 -45.11 10.85
C GLU A 959 -26.82 -43.61 10.66
N GLU A 960 -26.26 -42.72 11.49
CA GLU A 960 -26.41 -41.27 11.31
C GLU A 960 -25.85 -40.77 9.97
N LEU A 961 -24.72 -41.33 9.50
CA LEU A 961 -24.08 -40.93 8.25
C LEU A 961 -24.91 -41.37 7.04
N GLU A 962 -25.50 -42.55 7.09
CA GLU A 962 -26.50 -43.01 6.11
C GLU A 962 -27.73 -42.10 6.10
N LEU A 963 -28.27 -41.79 7.28
CA LEU A 963 -29.44 -40.92 7.41
C LEU A 963 -29.16 -39.49 6.89
N LYS A 964 -27.93 -38.99 7.10
CA LYS A 964 -27.48 -37.70 6.57
C LYS A 964 -27.31 -37.73 5.05
N LYS A 965 -26.73 -38.79 4.49
CA LYS A 965 -26.60 -38.98 3.03
C LYS A 965 -27.99 -39.01 2.39
N GLN A 966 -28.94 -39.72 2.98
CA GLN A 966 -30.34 -39.73 2.53
C GLN A 966 -31.00 -38.34 2.65
N LYS A 967 -30.79 -37.62 3.75
CA LYS A 967 -31.32 -36.24 3.93
C LYS A 967 -30.71 -35.22 2.98
N VAL A 968 -29.42 -35.31 2.67
CA VAL A 968 -28.75 -34.43 1.68
C VAL A 968 -29.29 -34.72 0.27
N SER A 969 -29.41 -35.99 -0.11
CA SER A 969 -30.02 -36.40 -1.37
C SER A 969 -31.49 -35.94 -1.49
N LEU A 970 -32.28 -36.06 -0.41
CA LEU A 970 -33.66 -35.54 -0.35
C LEU A 970 -33.72 -34.00 -0.43
N LYS A 971 -32.74 -33.29 0.14
CA LYS A 971 -32.68 -31.83 0.12
C LYS A 971 -32.24 -31.31 -1.25
N GLU A 972 -31.28 -31.96 -1.90
CA GLU A 972 -30.87 -31.70 -3.28
C GLU A 972 -32.04 -31.95 -4.23
N GLY A 973 -32.76 -33.07 -4.08
CA GLY A 973 -33.98 -33.36 -4.84
C GLY A 973 -35.11 -32.33 -4.61
N ARG A 974 -35.34 -31.88 -3.37
CA ARG A 974 -36.30 -30.80 -3.06
C ARG A 974 -35.88 -29.44 -3.61
N THR A 975 -34.58 -29.19 -3.72
CA THR A 975 -34.04 -27.92 -4.28
C THR A 975 -34.21 -27.92 -5.79
N MET A 976 -33.90 -29.04 -6.47
CA MET A 976 -34.16 -29.22 -7.90
C MET A 976 -35.67 -29.13 -8.22
N LEU A 977 -36.54 -29.73 -7.41
CA LEU A 977 -38.00 -29.60 -7.57
C LEU A 977 -38.50 -28.17 -7.36
N ARG A 978 -37.92 -27.41 -6.42
CA ARG A 978 -38.24 -25.99 -6.23
C ARG A 978 -37.75 -25.12 -7.38
N GLU A 979 -36.57 -25.37 -7.91
CA GLU A 979 -36.04 -24.67 -9.08
C GLU A 979 -36.85 -24.99 -10.33
N ALA A 980 -37.24 -26.25 -10.54
CA ALA A 980 -38.12 -26.66 -11.63
C ALA A 980 -39.52 -26.05 -11.51
N ALA A 981 -40.11 -26.03 -10.31
CA ALA A 981 -41.41 -25.38 -10.07
C ALA A 981 -41.36 -23.85 -10.27
N LYS A 982 -40.23 -23.22 -9.91
CA LYS A 982 -40.00 -21.79 -10.14
C LYS A 982 -39.86 -21.48 -11.63
N GLN A 983 -39.09 -22.29 -12.37
CA GLN A 983 -38.97 -22.18 -13.82
C GLN A 983 -40.31 -22.42 -14.53
N TYR A 984 -41.11 -23.39 -14.08
CA TYR A 984 -42.45 -23.63 -14.60
C TYR A 984 -43.39 -22.44 -14.34
N GLY A 985 -43.38 -21.89 -13.11
CA GLY A 985 -44.18 -20.71 -12.78
C GLY A 985 -43.75 -19.44 -13.54
N GLU A 986 -42.45 -19.26 -13.80
CA GLU A 986 -41.93 -18.19 -14.65
C GLU A 986 -42.35 -18.37 -16.12
N ALA A 987 -42.29 -19.60 -16.65
CA ALA A 987 -42.75 -19.92 -18.00
C ALA A 987 -44.27 -19.74 -18.17
N GLU A 988 -45.06 -20.11 -17.16
CA GLU A 988 -46.52 -19.92 -17.18
C GLU A 988 -46.91 -18.44 -17.07
N ARG A 989 -46.18 -17.64 -16.28
CA ARG A 989 -46.33 -16.18 -16.25
C ARG A 989 -45.98 -15.55 -17.60
N LEU A 990 -44.93 -16.03 -18.27
CA LEU A 990 -44.54 -15.56 -19.60
C LEU A 990 -45.64 -15.88 -20.62
N ARG A 991 -46.15 -17.11 -20.65
CA ARG A 991 -47.28 -17.51 -21.52
C ARG A 991 -48.53 -16.67 -21.29
N ARG A 992 -48.92 -16.42 -20.03
CA ARG A 992 -50.08 -15.57 -19.71
C ARG A 992 -49.87 -14.11 -20.12
N LYS A 993 -48.62 -13.63 -20.08
CA LYS A 993 -48.27 -12.28 -20.56
C LYS A 993 -48.35 -12.21 -22.08
N GLU A 994 -47.80 -13.19 -22.79
CA GLU A 994 -47.88 -13.31 -24.26
C GLU A 994 -49.33 -13.45 -24.73
N GLU A 995 -50.16 -14.23 -24.03
CA GLU A 995 -51.59 -14.38 -24.34
C GLU A 995 -52.37 -13.09 -24.10
N LYS A 996 -52.08 -12.36 -23.02
CA LYS A 996 -52.65 -11.01 -22.78
C LYS A 996 -52.23 -10.01 -23.85
N GLU A 997 -50.96 -10.03 -24.28
CA GLU A 997 -50.47 -9.17 -25.36
C GLU A 997 -51.11 -9.54 -26.70
N ARG A 998 -51.33 -10.83 -26.98
CA ARG A 998 -52.05 -11.29 -28.18
C ARG A 998 -53.51 -10.82 -28.18
N LEU A 999 -54.22 -11.01 -27.06
CA LEU A 999 -55.60 -10.55 -26.90
C LEU A 999 -55.72 -9.01 -26.96
N ALA A 1000 -54.72 -8.28 -26.47
CA ALA A 1000 -54.65 -6.83 -26.60
C ALA A 1000 -54.48 -6.41 -28.07
N LYS A 1001 -53.58 -7.06 -28.82
CA LYS A 1001 -53.40 -6.83 -30.26
C LYS A 1001 -54.64 -7.19 -31.07
N GLU A 1002 -55.33 -8.29 -30.74
CA GLU A 1002 -56.61 -8.66 -31.38
C GLU A 1002 -57.70 -7.62 -31.11
N LYS A 1003 -57.79 -7.09 -29.88
CA LYS A 1003 -58.71 -6.00 -29.54
C LYS A 1003 -58.37 -4.70 -30.27
N GLU A 1004 -57.09 -4.38 -30.42
CA GLU A 1004 -56.63 -3.19 -31.13
C GLU A 1004 -56.90 -3.31 -32.64
N GLN A 1005 -56.63 -4.46 -33.25
CA GLN A 1005 -57.00 -4.75 -34.64
C GLN A 1005 -58.52 -4.70 -34.85
N LYS A 1006 -59.31 -5.19 -33.89
CA LYS A 1006 -60.77 -5.10 -33.95
C LYS A 1006 -61.24 -3.65 -33.86
N LYS A 1007 -60.64 -2.84 -32.97
CA LYS A 1007 -60.89 -1.39 -32.90
C LYS A 1007 -60.54 -0.67 -34.20
N LEU A 1008 -59.39 -0.99 -34.80
CA LEU A 1008 -58.97 -0.42 -36.08
C LEU A 1008 -59.92 -0.81 -37.21
N LYS A 1009 -60.39 -2.07 -37.25
CA LYS A 1009 -61.43 -2.51 -38.19
C LYS A 1009 -62.76 -1.80 -37.95
N ASP A 1010 -63.16 -1.62 -36.70
CA ASP A 1010 -64.41 -0.92 -36.35
C ASP A 1010 -64.31 0.59 -36.69
N GLU A 1011 -63.14 1.22 -36.51
CA GLU A 1011 -62.88 2.59 -36.95
C GLU A 1011 -62.80 2.71 -38.48
N GLU A 1012 -62.21 1.74 -39.18
CA GLU A 1012 -62.21 1.69 -40.65
C GLU A 1012 -63.62 1.48 -41.20
N ASN A 1013 -64.43 0.63 -40.57
CA ASN A 1013 -65.83 0.45 -40.91
C ASN A 1013 -66.67 1.70 -40.61
N ARG A 1014 -66.38 2.42 -39.52
CA ARG A 1014 -67.00 3.73 -39.24
C ARG A 1014 -66.58 4.77 -40.27
N ARG A 1015 -65.30 4.84 -40.65
CA ARG A 1015 -64.85 5.72 -41.74
C ARG A 1015 -65.51 5.38 -43.06
N LYS A 1016 -65.66 4.10 -43.41
CA LYS A 1016 -66.41 3.67 -44.61
C LYS A 1016 -67.91 4.00 -44.51
N ALA A 1017 -68.50 3.94 -43.32
CA ALA A 1017 -69.89 4.35 -43.09
C ALA A 1017 -70.06 5.88 -43.18
N ASP A 1018 -69.10 6.66 -42.66
CA ASP A 1018 -69.05 8.11 -42.75
C ASP A 1018 -68.78 8.57 -44.20
N GLU A 1019 -67.92 7.86 -44.94
CA GLU A 1019 -67.71 8.07 -46.39
C GLU A 1019 -68.94 7.67 -47.23
N ALA A 1020 -69.74 6.70 -46.77
CA ALA A 1020 -71.02 6.35 -47.37
C ALA A 1020 -72.14 7.36 -47.02
N GLN A 1021 -72.04 8.07 -45.89
CA GLN A 1021 -72.94 9.15 -45.49
C GLN A 1021 -72.73 10.47 -46.27
N TYR A 1022 -71.66 10.57 -47.06
CA TYR A 1022 -71.42 11.66 -48.02
C TYR A 1022 -71.59 11.23 -49.49
N LYS A 1023 -72.41 10.20 -49.76
CA LYS A 1023 -72.99 9.95 -51.09
C LYS A 1023 -74.53 9.94 -50.99
N LEU A 1024 -75.09 11.14 -50.98
CA LEU A 1024 -76.49 11.37 -51.37
C LEU A 1024 -76.60 11.41 -52.92
N PRO A 1025 -77.79 11.12 -53.46
CA PRO A 1025 -78.00 10.58 -54.80
C PRO A 1025 -77.92 11.63 -55.92
N LEU A 1026 -77.80 11.14 -57.15
CA LEU A 1026 -78.86 11.39 -58.13
C LEU A 1026 -79.86 10.24 -58.04
#